data_AF-A0A0K8SXM0-F1
#
_entry.id   AF-A0A0K8SXM0-F1
#
_cell.length_a   1.000
_cell.length_b   1.000
_cell.length_c   1.000
_cell.angle_alpha   90.00
_cell.angle_beta   90.00
_cell.angle_gamma   90.00
#
_symmetry.space_group_name_H-M   'P 1'
#
loop_
_entity.id
_entity.type
_entity.pdbx_description
1 polymer ?
#
loop_
_entity_poly.entity_id
_entity_poly.type
_entity_poly.pdbx_seq_one_letter_code
_entity_poly.pdbx_strand_id
1 'polypeptide(L)'
;MKVFTNENNPQALKILVSAYVVGRENIPIEIVAPADKRFQTPRKLPALLTECGTTLFSSNAASSFLFPPPPDVENQIDKWLHWDAVKLQPLLVQIGSKTDPSSNILALLKELDKALQDKSYLVQGNFTVADVCLSSTLYPLFVEDKFKSQFFANSPKVASWLTSLFSRSEFKAAEKILKLKKDALLSSMACSCWYPTTQVRDAKQSVGQSTAPAVDEAPEKVLTEEEIASAVAAWEKGVGSRLKLTTVHKPVLPQEGKNNILVTSALPYVNNVPHLGNIIGCVLSADVFARYCRSRGRNTLYICGTDEYGTATENKALEEGLTPQQICDKYFEIHKDIYQWFNIGFDHFGRTTTPEQTEIVQDLFLQVHRNGYTLIDSVDQLLCEKCDRYLADRFVEGICPNCKYEDARGDQCDGCGHLINAVELIQPRCKKCQNTPVVKQSKQIFLDLPKLQGKLEDWADKTTDEWSNIAKVIMRAWLKEGLKPRCITRDLKWGIPVPLEGFEKKVFYVWFDAPIGYMSITKVYTKEWLKWWQPNPKTQVTLYQFMAKDNVPFHSIMFPSTLHACNQGYTILNRLFATEYLNYENGKFSKSRGIGVFGNDAKDTGIPSDIFRFYLLFLRPESQDSNFSWADLATKNNTELLNNLGNFILRSLSFAEKFFEGKVPPIVLGSEEKELIGHAAVELKAYIQALERGRLREGLKYILNISRYGNQYMQSTQPWVLVKGTDEQKERASSAIGLLCNVVCLVSSLLRPYMPQTVDTIAEQMNVDVSIFSIMETFQPYLKTGHKIGKPLPLFTKIEPSVVESLKQKYAGRQKSSTPEAATQGKLNLVGVDQLTAIVTLENAITAQGDLVRSMKSAGKPKDELKPHIDTLLDLKKQLAEFKAVNSSPVPASTSNGLSESSVQEIEKQITAQGDKVRAMKGAGKSKEELQPEIDKLLALKKKLPALPSSNNNAQQGESSSKSKKKNKKK
;
A
#
# COMPACT_ATOMS: atom_id res chain seq x y z
N MET A 1 -1.54 -3.97 36.09
CA MET A 1 -2.51 -3.74 34.99
C MET A 1 -3.82 -3.20 35.54
N LYS A 2 -4.63 -2.48 34.76
CA LYS A 2 -5.94 -1.96 35.18
C LYS A 2 -6.91 -1.94 33.99
N VAL A 3 -8.18 -2.31 34.19
CA VAL A 3 -9.22 -2.21 33.16
C VAL A 3 -10.05 -0.96 33.40
N PHE A 4 -10.16 -0.10 32.38
CA PHE A 4 -11.10 1.01 32.36
C PHE A 4 -12.30 0.63 31.52
N THR A 5 -13.51 0.82 32.05
CA THR A 5 -14.74 0.53 31.30
C THR A 5 -15.84 1.50 31.69
N ASN A 6 -16.86 1.67 30.85
CA ASN A 6 -18.10 2.35 31.24
C ASN A 6 -19.07 1.39 31.92
N GLU A 7 -20.06 1.96 32.62
CA GLU A 7 -21.11 1.19 33.29
C GLU A 7 -21.83 0.29 32.28
N ASN A 8 -22.13 -0.94 32.73
CA ASN A 8 -22.89 -1.94 31.98
C ASN A 8 -22.32 -2.35 30.62
N ASN A 9 -21.01 -2.18 30.37
CA ASN A 9 -20.39 -2.55 29.10
C ASN A 9 -19.98 -4.04 29.04
N PRO A 10 -20.66 -4.88 28.24
CA PRO A 10 -20.37 -6.32 28.14
C PRO A 10 -19.03 -6.61 27.43
N GLN A 11 -18.46 -5.67 26.67
CA GLN A 11 -17.16 -5.88 26.00
C GLN A 11 -16.01 -6.01 26.99
N ALA A 12 -16.19 -5.59 28.25
CA ALA A 12 -15.21 -5.80 29.32
C ALA A 12 -15.05 -7.29 29.68
N LEU A 13 -16.06 -8.13 29.38
CA LEU A 13 -15.97 -9.59 29.56
C LEU A 13 -14.78 -10.17 28.79
N LYS A 14 -14.50 -9.66 27.57
CA LYS A 14 -13.38 -10.12 26.74
C LYS A 14 -12.05 -10.05 27.48
N ILE A 15 -11.80 -8.91 28.14
CA ILE A 15 -10.53 -8.61 28.80
C ILE A 15 -10.42 -9.41 30.10
N LEU A 16 -11.49 -9.44 30.91
CA LEU A 16 -11.49 -10.14 32.19
C LEU A 16 -11.42 -11.66 32.01
N VAL A 17 -12.21 -12.23 31.11
CA VAL A 17 -12.15 -13.67 30.82
C VAL A 17 -10.77 -14.05 30.28
N SER A 18 -10.20 -13.26 29.36
CA SER A 18 -8.84 -13.53 28.86
C SER A 18 -7.79 -13.50 30.00
N ALA A 19 -7.94 -12.59 30.96
CA ALA A 19 -7.09 -12.55 32.15
C ALA A 19 -7.28 -13.78 33.04
N TYR A 20 -8.53 -14.21 33.28
CA TYR A 20 -8.84 -15.33 34.18
C TYR A 20 -8.40 -16.67 33.60
N VAL A 21 -8.49 -16.83 32.28
CA VAL A 21 -8.01 -18.03 31.59
C VAL A 21 -6.50 -18.22 31.78
N VAL A 22 -5.73 -17.13 31.92
CA VAL A 22 -4.28 -17.18 32.21
C VAL A 22 -3.95 -17.02 33.70
N GLY A 23 -4.95 -17.17 34.59
CA GLY A 23 -4.77 -17.17 36.05
C GLY A 23 -4.63 -15.80 36.71
N ARG A 24 -5.04 -14.72 36.04
CA ARG A 24 -4.94 -13.34 36.56
C ARG A 24 -6.28 -12.83 37.10
N GLU A 25 -6.64 -13.26 38.31
CA GLU A 25 -7.97 -13.00 38.89
C GLU A 25 -8.15 -11.60 39.50
N ASN A 26 -7.06 -10.89 39.83
CA ASN A 26 -7.09 -9.64 40.60
C ASN A 26 -6.80 -8.37 39.77
N ILE A 27 -7.35 -8.26 38.54
CA ILE A 27 -7.18 -7.03 37.76
C ILE A 27 -8.16 -5.96 38.24
N PRO A 28 -7.69 -4.79 38.75
CA PRO A 28 -8.59 -3.72 39.18
C PRO A 28 -9.39 -3.14 38.02
N ILE A 29 -10.67 -2.88 38.25
CA ILE A 29 -11.60 -2.29 37.29
C ILE A 29 -11.99 -0.90 37.76
N GLU A 30 -11.91 0.08 36.87
CA GLU A 30 -12.38 1.44 37.11
C GLU A 30 -13.52 1.76 36.15
N ILE A 31 -14.68 2.11 36.71
CA ILE A 31 -15.81 2.60 35.94
C ILE A 31 -15.61 4.09 35.66
N VAL A 32 -15.56 4.45 34.38
CA VAL A 32 -15.34 5.83 33.93
C VAL A 32 -16.45 6.26 32.98
N ALA A 33 -16.73 7.57 32.93
CA ALA A 33 -17.71 8.10 32.00
C ALA A 33 -17.19 7.98 30.55
N PRO A 34 -18.05 7.68 29.56
CA PRO A 34 -17.68 7.68 28.14
C PRO A 34 -16.97 8.94 27.63
N ALA A 35 -17.19 10.09 28.29
CA ALA A 35 -16.61 11.38 27.95
C ALA A 35 -15.35 11.73 28.78
N ASP A 36 -14.82 10.81 29.58
CA ASP A 36 -13.65 11.04 30.44
C ASP A 36 -12.45 11.50 29.60
N LYS A 37 -11.81 12.61 30.05
CA LYS A 37 -10.74 13.27 29.31
C LYS A 37 -9.53 12.37 29.06
N ARG A 38 -9.31 11.38 29.94
CA ARG A 38 -8.21 10.40 29.83
C ARG A 38 -8.31 9.53 28.59
N PHE A 39 -9.50 9.44 27.97
CA PHE A 39 -9.76 8.63 26.78
C PHE A 39 -10.23 9.49 25.60
N GLN A 40 -9.83 10.76 25.50
CA GLN A 40 -10.31 11.66 24.44
C GLN A 40 -9.92 11.25 23.01
N THR A 41 -8.77 10.58 22.82
CA THR A 41 -8.33 10.09 21.51
C THR A 41 -7.48 8.82 21.66
N PRO A 42 -7.98 7.62 21.31
CA PRO A 42 -9.33 7.32 20.82
C PRO A 42 -10.38 7.21 21.96
N ARG A 43 -11.60 7.73 21.74
CA ARG A 43 -12.77 7.60 22.66
C ARG A 43 -13.29 6.17 22.73
N LYS A 44 -12.53 5.26 23.32
CA LYS A 44 -12.86 3.83 23.33
C LYS A 44 -12.71 3.19 24.71
N LEU A 45 -13.79 2.53 25.14
CA LEU A 45 -13.89 1.73 26.36
C LEU A 45 -14.55 0.40 25.99
N PRO A 46 -14.14 -0.74 26.56
CA PRO A 46 -13.15 -0.88 27.62
C PRO A 46 -11.70 -0.76 27.10
N ALA A 47 -10.79 -0.35 27.97
CA ALA A 47 -9.35 -0.26 27.70
C ALA A 47 -8.54 -0.95 28.80
N LEU A 48 -7.39 -1.53 28.44
CA LEU A 48 -6.47 -2.18 29.38
C LEU A 48 -5.19 -1.35 29.50
N LEU A 49 -4.87 -0.90 30.71
CA LEU A 49 -3.56 -0.36 31.05
C LEU A 49 -2.63 -1.50 31.43
N THR A 50 -1.57 -1.68 30.65
CA THR A 50 -0.54 -2.69 30.88
C THR A 50 0.42 -2.29 32.00
N GLU A 51 1.32 -3.19 32.40
CA GLU A 51 2.33 -2.91 33.44
C GLU A 51 3.35 -1.86 33.02
N CYS A 52 3.64 -1.75 31.72
CA CYS A 52 4.57 -0.75 31.15
C CYS A 52 3.91 0.60 30.87
N GLY A 53 2.70 0.86 31.38
CA GLY A 53 1.99 2.13 31.21
C GLY A 53 1.36 2.33 29.82
N THR A 54 1.32 1.30 28.98
CA THR A 54 0.66 1.36 27.66
C THR A 54 -0.83 1.08 27.81
N THR A 55 -1.67 1.88 27.17
CA THR A 55 -3.14 1.66 27.16
C THR A 55 -3.58 1.00 25.86
N LEU A 56 -4.09 -0.22 25.95
CA LEU A 56 -4.72 -0.94 24.84
C LEU A 56 -6.22 -0.65 24.81
N PHE A 57 -6.65 0.13 23.82
CA PHE A 57 -8.04 0.58 23.66
C PHE A 57 -8.92 -0.33 22.79
N SER A 58 -8.33 -1.33 22.13
CA SER A 58 -9.07 -2.37 21.39
C SER A 58 -9.28 -3.56 22.31
N SER A 59 -10.55 -3.93 22.54
CA SER A 59 -10.89 -5.06 23.42
C SER A 59 -10.32 -6.39 22.89
N ASN A 60 -10.30 -6.61 21.58
CA ASN A 60 -9.72 -7.81 20.97
C ASN A 60 -8.18 -7.83 21.09
N ALA A 61 -7.52 -6.68 20.92
CA ALA A 61 -6.07 -6.57 21.09
C ALA A 61 -5.66 -6.73 22.57
N ALA A 62 -6.42 -6.13 23.49
CA ALA A 62 -6.23 -6.30 24.93
C ALA A 62 -6.41 -7.76 25.36
N SER A 63 -7.43 -8.44 24.83
CA SER A 63 -7.64 -9.87 25.05
C SER A 63 -6.51 -10.73 24.49
N SER A 64 -6.04 -10.44 23.27
CA SER A 64 -4.91 -11.17 22.66
C SER A 64 -3.59 -10.92 23.39
N PHE A 65 -3.41 -9.72 23.96
CA PHE A 65 -2.25 -9.44 24.80
C PHE A 65 -2.27 -10.26 26.11
N LEU A 66 -3.45 -10.45 26.70
CA LEU A 66 -3.62 -11.21 27.93
C LEU A 66 -3.61 -12.73 27.71
N PHE A 67 -4.26 -13.18 26.63
CA PHE A 67 -4.35 -14.58 26.22
C PHE A 67 -3.80 -14.72 24.79
N PRO A 68 -2.46 -14.77 24.63
CA PRO A 68 -1.81 -14.74 23.32
C PRO A 68 -2.14 -15.97 22.48
N PRO A 69 -2.33 -15.80 21.15
CA PRO A 69 -2.59 -16.91 20.26
C PRO A 69 -1.37 -17.85 20.17
N PRO A 70 -1.58 -19.17 20.13
CA PRO A 70 -0.51 -20.11 19.82
C PRO A 70 0.03 -19.89 18.40
N PRO A 71 1.36 -19.91 18.17
CA PRO A 71 1.97 -19.58 16.86
C PRO A 71 1.49 -20.44 15.69
N ASP A 72 1.09 -21.68 15.94
CA ASP A 72 0.63 -22.64 14.93
C ASP A 72 -0.79 -22.33 14.40
N VAL A 73 -1.58 -21.58 15.16
CA VAL A 73 -2.97 -21.22 14.81
C VAL A 73 -3.26 -19.72 14.84
N GLU A 74 -2.24 -18.88 15.04
CA GLU A 74 -2.33 -17.42 15.10
C GLU A 74 -3.12 -16.84 13.92
N ASN A 75 -2.79 -17.24 12.69
CA ASN A 75 -3.50 -16.80 11.49
C ASN A 75 -5.00 -17.16 11.47
N GLN A 76 -5.42 -18.26 12.12
CA GLN A 76 -6.83 -18.64 12.20
C GLN A 76 -7.56 -17.84 13.28
N ILE A 77 -6.88 -17.56 14.40
CA ILE A 77 -7.40 -16.74 15.48
C ILE A 77 -7.57 -15.28 15.00
N ASP A 78 -6.56 -14.73 14.33
CA ASP A 78 -6.60 -13.37 13.79
C ASP A 78 -7.73 -13.16 12.79
N LYS A 79 -8.05 -14.16 11.97
CA LYS A 79 -9.22 -14.12 11.08
C LYS A 79 -10.51 -13.92 11.85
N TRP A 80 -10.69 -14.62 12.97
CA TRP A 80 -11.89 -14.49 13.81
C TRP A 80 -11.91 -13.17 14.58
N LEU A 81 -10.78 -12.75 15.14
CA LEU A 81 -10.68 -11.46 15.85
C LEU A 81 -10.93 -10.27 14.93
N HIS A 82 -10.45 -10.36 13.68
CA HIS A 82 -10.75 -9.38 12.64
C HIS A 82 -12.22 -9.45 12.24
N TRP A 83 -12.77 -10.64 11.99
CA TRP A 83 -14.18 -10.82 11.67
C TRP A 83 -15.10 -10.21 12.74
N ASP A 84 -14.80 -10.43 14.02
CA ASP A 84 -15.53 -9.84 15.14
C ASP A 84 -15.46 -8.31 15.14
N ALA A 85 -14.25 -7.75 14.98
CA ALA A 85 -14.04 -6.30 15.02
C ALA A 85 -14.68 -5.56 13.84
N VAL A 86 -14.67 -6.15 12.64
CA VAL A 86 -15.10 -5.48 11.40
C VAL A 86 -16.54 -5.78 11.01
N LYS A 87 -17.08 -6.95 11.38
CA LYS A 87 -18.44 -7.36 11.00
C LYS A 87 -19.40 -7.40 12.19
N LEU A 88 -19.06 -8.15 13.23
CA LEU A 88 -20.01 -8.45 14.31
C LEU A 88 -20.24 -7.25 15.24
N GLN A 89 -19.18 -6.67 15.81
CA GLN A 89 -19.31 -5.55 16.75
C GLN A 89 -20.06 -4.34 16.17
N PRO A 90 -19.78 -3.88 14.93
CA PRO A 90 -20.52 -2.76 14.33
C PRO A 90 -22.03 -2.99 14.21
N LEU A 91 -22.45 -4.20 13.84
CA LEU A 91 -23.87 -4.55 13.70
C LEU A 91 -24.60 -4.61 15.06
N LEU A 92 -23.92 -5.09 16.11
CA LEU A 92 -24.53 -5.11 17.45
C LEU A 92 -24.75 -3.70 18.01
N VAL A 93 -23.84 -2.76 17.73
CA VAL A 93 -24.03 -1.35 18.10
C VAL A 93 -25.23 -0.75 17.37
N GLN A 94 -25.49 -1.16 16.12
CA GLN A 94 -26.67 -0.71 15.36
C GLN A 94 -28.00 -1.16 16.00
N ILE A 95 -28.10 -2.38 16.55
CA ILE A 95 -29.29 -2.80 17.32
C ILE A 95 -29.51 -1.87 18.52
N GLY A 96 -28.44 -1.58 19.27
CA GLY A 96 -28.50 -0.67 20.42
C GLY A 96 -28.97 0.75 20.06
N SER A 97 -28.79 1.17 18.81
CA SER A 97 -29.20 2.47 18.27
C SER A 97 -30.61 2.51 17.65
N LYS A 98 -31.42 1.45 17.79
CA LYS A 98 -32.80 1.32 17.25
C LYS A 98 -32.91 1.30 15.71
N THR A 99 -31.84 0.96 15.00
CA THR A 99 -31.91 0.53 13.60
C THR A 99 -32.14 -0.98 13.53
N ASP A 100 -32.75 -1.53 12.47
CA ASP A 100 -33.02 -2.97 12.34
C ASP A 100 -32.02 -3.70 11.40
N PRO A 101 -30.85 -4.14 11.90
CA PRO A 101 -29.89 -4.95 11.15
C PRO A 101 -30.16 -6.47 11.28
N SER A 102 -31.39 -6.88 11.60
CA SER A 102 -31.68 -8.28 12.00
C SER A 102 -31.29 -9.31 10.94
N SER A 103 -31.49 -9.01 9.65
CA SER A 103 -31.12 -9.91 8.55
C SER A 103 -29.60 -10.14 8.44
N ASN A 104 -28.80 -9.09 8.63
CA ASN A 104 -27.34 -9.16 8.58
C ASN A 104 -26.77 -9.96 9.77
N ILE A 105 -27.34 -9.80 10.96
CA ILE A 105 -26.90 -10.55 12.14
C ILE A 105 -27.28 -12.03 12.03
N LEU A 106 -28.47 -12.33 11.52
CA LEU A 106 -28.86 -13.72 11.21
C LEU A 106 -27.90 -14.36 10.20
N ALA A 107 -27.43 -13.62 9.19
CA ALA A 107 -26.44 -14.12 8.24
C ALA A 107 -25.08 -14.41 8.91
N LEU A 108 -24.58 -13.52 9.78
CA LEU A 108 -23.33 -13.75 10.52
C LEU A 108 -23.44 -14.92 11.50
N LEU A 109 -24.58 -15.07 12.17
CA LEU A 109 -24.83 -16.22 13.06
C LEU A 109 -24.86 -17.53 12.27
N LYS A 110 -25.41 -17.53 11.05
CA LYS A 110 -25.38 -18.70 10.16
C LYS A 110 -23.97 -19.06 9.69
N GLU A 111 -23.13 -18.05 9.43
CA GLU A 111 -21.70 -18.24 9.12
C GLU A 111 -20.96 -18.87 10.32
N LEU A 112 -21.21 -18.34 11.53
CA LEU A 112 -20.63 -18.85 12.77
C LEU A 112 -21.11 -20.26 13.12
N ASP A 113 -22.41 -20.54 12.91
CA ASP A 113 -23.01 -21.87 13.11
C ASP A 113 -22.38 -22.90 12.18
N LYS A 114 -22.14 -22.52 10.91
CA LYS A 114 -21.41 -23.34 9.94
C LYS A 114 -19.97 -23.61 10.39
N ALA A 115 -19.29 -22.61 10.93
CA ALA A 115 -17.91 -22.76 11.41
C ALA A 115 -17.81 -23.69 12.64
N LEU A 116 -18.86 -23.75 13.45
CA LEU A 116 -18.95 -24.54 14.69
C LEU A 116 -19.56 -25.94 14.48
N GLN A 117 -20.04 -26.30 13.28
CA GLN A 117 -20.82 -27.53 13.01
C GLN A 117 -20.39 -28.78 13.81
N ASP A 118 -19.13 -29.20 13.63
CA ASP A 118 -18.55 -30.40 14.26
C ASP A 118 -17.48 -30.06 15.31
N LYS A 119 -17.40 -28.80 15.74
CA LYS A 119 -16.32 -28.33 16.62
C LYS A 119 -16.85 -27.83 17.96
N SER A 120 -16.14 -28.17 19.04
CA SER A 120 -16.42 -27.62 20.36
C SER A 120 -15.94 -26.17 20.54
N TYR A 121 -15.00 -25.72 19.71
CA TYR A 121 -14.40 -24.39 19.73
C TYR A 121 -14.05 -23.92 18.31
N LEU A 122 -13.86 -22.62 18.11
CA LEU A 122 -13.71 -22.01 16.78
C LEU A 122 -12.48 -22.51 16.00
N VAL A 123 -11.38 -22.81 16.69
CA VAL A 123 -10.08 -23.14 16.07
C VAL A 123 -9.57 -24.49 16.58
N GLN A 124 -9.44 -25.46 15.67
CA GLN A 124 -8.84 -26.79 15.90
C GLN A 124 -9.31 -27.56 17.15
N GLY A 125 -10.50 -27.26 17.68
CA GLY A 125 -11.02 -27.90 18.90
C GLY A 125 -10.34 -27.43 20.20
N ASN A 126 -9.56 -26.35 20.15
CA ASN A 126 -8.94 -25.72 21.32
C ASN A 126 -9.73 -24.48 21.73
N PHE A 127 -9.86 -24.26 23.04
CA PHE A 127 -10.41 -23.01 23.57
C PHE A 127 -9.38 -21.89 23.44
N THR A 128 -9.70 -20.84 22.68
CA THR A 128 -8.77 -19.76 22.32
C THR A 128 -9.34 -18.38 22.63
N VAL A 129 -8.50 -17.34 22.47
CA VAL A 129 -8.94 -15.95 22.60
C VAL A 129 -10.02 -15.57 21.58
N ALA A 130 -10.08 -16.23 20.42
CA ALA A 130 -11.18 -16.06 19.48
C ALA A 130 -12.53 -16.44 20.11
N ASP A 131 -12.58 -17.56 20.84
CA ASP A 131 -13.79 -18.02 21.53
C ASP A 131 -14.22 -17.03 22.61
N VAL A 132 -13.26 -16.51 23.37
CA VAL A 132 -13.50 -15.47 24.40
C VAL A 132 -14.06 -14.20 23.77
N CYS A 133 -13.45 -13.70 22.69
CA CYS A 133 -13.87 -12.46 22.06
C CYS A 133 -15.26 -12.58 21.42
N LEU A 134 -15.49 -13.59 20.58
CA LEU A 134 -16.76 -13.70 19.86
C LEU A 134 -17.93 -14.00 20.80
N SER A 135 -17.75 -14.88 21.79
CA SER A 135 -18.81 -15.16 22.77
C SER A 135 -19.16 -13.92 23.60
N SER A 136 -18.16 -13.17 24.06
CA SER A 136 -18.36 -11.95 24.82
C SER A 136 -19.01 -10.83 23.99
N THR A 137 -18.75 -10.78 22.67
CA THR A 137 -19.49 -9.89 21.77
C THR A 137 -20.96 -10.29 21.65
N LEU A 138 -21.26 -11.59 21.52
CA LEU A 138 -22.63 -12.10 21.39
C LEU A 138 -23.42 -12.10 22.70
N TYR A 139 -22.75 -11.90 23.84
CA TYR A 139 -23.35 -11.96 25.17
C TYR A 139 -24.69 -11.21 25.30
N PRO A 140 -24.86 -9.96 24.84
CA PRO A 140 -26.12 -9.23 24.97
C PRO A 140 -27.30 -9.91 24.25
N LEU A 141 -27.05 -10.44 23.05
CA LEU A 141 -28.09 -11.12 22.27
C LEU A 141 -28.47 -12.47 22.89
N PHE A 142 -27.55 -13.09 23.63
CA PHE A 142 -27.73 -14.42 24.19
C PHE A 142 -28.42 -14.43 25.57
N VAL A 143 -28.22 -13.39 26.39
CA VAL A 143 -28.75 -13.33 27.77
C VAL A 143 -30.11 -12.63 27.89
N GLU A 144 -30.48 -11.83 26.89
CA GLU A 144 -31.78 -11.16 26.79
C GLU A 144 -32.79 -12.06 26.04
N ASP A 145 -33.87 -12.47 26.70
CA ASP A 145 -34.81 -13.46 26.16
C ASP A 145 -35.46 -13.04 24.83
N LYS A 146 -35.70 -11.73 24.67
CA LYS A 146 -36.20 -11.13 23.42
C LYS A 146 -35.27 -11.41 22.23
N PHE A 147 -33.97 -11.20 22.40
CA PHE A 147 -32.99 -11.38 21.34
C PHE A 147 -32.59 -12.84 21.18
N LYS A 148 -32.56 -13.60 22.28
CA LYS A 148 -32.20 -15.01 22.26
C LYS A 148 -33.15 -15.82 21.37
N SER A 149 -34.45 -15.61 21.55
CA SER A 149 -35.49 -16.25 20.74
C SER A 149 -35.47 -15.79 19.28
N GLN A 150 -35.20 -14.50 19.02
CA GLN A 150 -35.14 -13.93 17.68
C GLN A 150 -33.93 -14.43 16.86
N PHE A 151 -32.73 -14.43 17.45
CA PHE A 151 -31.49 -14.60 16.69
C PHE A 151 -30.92 -16.02 16.69
N PHE A 152 -31.18 -16.81 17.74
CA PHE A 152 -30.55 -18.13 17.89
C PHE A 152 -31.47 -19.31 17.57
N ALA A 153 -32.74 -19.08 17.25
CA ALA A 153 -33.68 -20.14 16.86
C ALA A 153 -33.18 -20.96 15.64
N ASN A 154 -32.46 -20.31 14.72
CA ASN A 154 -31.94 -20.92 13.49
C ASN A 154 -30.41 -21.17 13.53
N SER A 155 -29.79 -21.12 14.72
CA SER A 155 -28.34 -21.34 14.91
C SER A 155 -28.06 -22.16 16.19
N PRO A 156 -28.48 -23.44 16.20
CA PRO A 156 -28.44 -24.28 17.40
C PRO A 156 -27.02 -24.61 17.86
N LYS A 157 -26.03 -24.64 16.96
CA LYS A 157 -24.63 -24.92 17.32
C LYS A 157 -24.01 -23.72 18.01
N VAL A 158 -24.27 -22.51 17.52
CA VAL A 158 -23.86 -21.27 18.20
C VAL A 158 -24.50 -21.21 19.60
N ALA A 159 -25.79 -21.51 19.72
CA ALA A 159 -26.48 -21.49 21.02
C ALA A 159 -25.88 -22.50 22.02
N SER A 160 -25.57 -23.72 21.56
CA SER A 160 -24.92 -24.75 22.39
C SER A 160 -23.50 -24.35 22.79
N TRP A 161 -22.72 -23.81 21.85
CA TRP A 161 -21.37 -23.30 22.08
C TRP A 161 -21.34 -22.16 23.11
N LEU A 162 -22.22 -21.17 22.97
CA LEU A 162 -22.36 -20.08 23.95
C LEU A 162 -22.77 -20.59 25.33
N THR A 163 -23.71 -21.54 25.39
CA THR A 163 -24.12 -22.19 26.66
C THR A 163 -22.93 -22.87 27.33
N SER A 164 -22.11 -23.58 26.57
CA SER A 164 -20.90 -24.24 27.07
C SER A 164 -19.87 -23.21 27.58
N LEU A 165 -19.60 -22.15 26.82
CA LEU A 165 -18.63 -21.12 27.21
C LEU A 165 -19.06 -20.36 28.46
N PHE A 166 -20.31 -19.90 28.54
CA PHE A 166 -20.81 -19.19 29.72
C PHE A 166 -20.99 -20.09 30.96
N SER A 167 -20.94 -21.42 30.79
CA SER A 167 -20.93 -22.35 31.93
C SER A 167 -19.57 -22.43 32.65
N ARG A 168 -18.48 -21.99 31.99
CA ARG A 168 -17.12 -22.04 32.54
C ARG A 168 -16.93 -21.07 33.71
N SER A 169 -16.01 -21.41 34.62
CA SER A 169 -15.76 -20.62 35.83
C SER A 169 -15.23 -19.23 35.53
N GLU A 170 -14.42 -19.06 34.48
CA GLU A 170 -13.82 -17.78 34.09
C GLU A 170 -14.90 -16.78 33.64
N PHE A 171 -15.87 -17.23 32.84
CA PHE A 171 -17.00 -16.39 32.41
C PHE A 171 -17.91 -16.02 33.57
N LYS A 172 -18.27 -16.99 34.43
CA LYS A 172 -19.09 -16.74 35.63
C LYS A 172 -18.44 -15.75 36.59
N ALA A 173 -17.12 -15.85 36.78
CA ALA A 173 -16.36 -14.93 37.62
C ALA A 173 -16.38 -13.51 37.03
N ALA A 174 -16.12 -13.37 35.73
CA ALA A 174 -16.11 -12.07 35.05
C ALA A 174 -17.50 -11.40 35.05
N GLU A 175 -18.56 -12.16 34.79
CA GLU A 175 -19.95 -11.68 34.84
C GLU A 175 -20.32 -11.18 36.24
N LYS A 176 -19.97 -11.95 37.29
CA LYS A 176 -20.24 -11.58 38.70
C LYS A 176 -19.55 -10.28 39.09
N ILE A 177 -18.33 -10.06 38.59
CA ILE A 177 -17.54 -8.87 38.88
C ILE A 177 -18.08 -7.64 38.15
N LEU A 178 -18.50 -7.77 36.89
CA LEU A 178 -19.02 -6.66 36.08
C LEU A 178 -20.45 -6.26 36.44
N LYS A 179 -21.23 -7.12 37.09
CA LYS A 179 -22.62 -6.86 37.52
C LYS A 179 -23.50 -6.33 36.37
N LEU A 180 -23.41 -6.98 35.21
CA LEU A 180 -24.10 -6.59 33.98
C LEU A 180 -25.63 -6.73 34.12
N LYS A 181 -26.36 -5.62 33.93
CA LYS A 181 -27.83 -5.56 33.88
C LYS A 181 -28.33 -5.78 32.45
N LYS A 182 -29.28 -6.70 32.30
CA LYS A 182 -29.73 -7.22 30.99
C LYS A 182 -30.41 -6.18 30.09
N ASP A 183 -31.02 -5.14 30.64
CA ASP A 183 -31.87 -4.17 29.93
C ASP A 183 -31.13 -3.04 29.19
N ALA A 184 -29.80 -2.93 29.36
CA ALA A 184 -29.00 -1.84 28.79
C ALA A 184 -27.63 -2.26 28.22
N LEU A 185 -27.48 -3.53 27.82
CA LEU A 185 -26.18 -4.06 27.38
C LEU A 185 -25.76 -3.52 26.01
N LEU A 186 -26.66 -3.54 25.03
CA LEU A 186 -26.36 -3.13 23.65
C LEU A 186 -26.06 -1.62 23.53
N SER A 187 -26.79 -0.77 24.26
CA SER A 187 -26.57 0.69 24.25
C SER A 187 -25.23 1.08 24.88
N SER A 188 -24.74 0.29 25.85
CA SER A 188 -23.48 0.53 26.57
C SER A 188 -22.22 0.16 25.76
N MET A 189 -22.38 -0.54 24.62
CA MET A 189 -21.29 -0.99 23.76
C MET A 189 -20.85 0.03 22.69
N ALA A 190 -21.59 1.14 22.51
CA ALA A 190 -21.28 2.12 21.46
C ALA A 190 -19.86 2.69 21.58
N CYS A 191 -19.33 2.75 22.80
CA CYS A 191 -17.97 3.22 23.08
C CYS A 191 -16.88 2.18 22.76
N SER A 192 -17.22 0.94 22.40
CA SER A 192 -16.25 -0.13 22.15
C SER A 192 -15.96 -0.38 20.67
N CYS A 193 -16.87 -0.01 19.78
CA CYS A 193 -16.76 -0.33 18.35
C CYS A 193 -15.75 0.60 17.63
N TRP A 194 -14.84 0.01 16.84
CA TRP A 194 -13.82 0.73 16.08
C TRP A 194 -14.41 1.53 14.89
N TYR A 195 -15.45 0.98 14.27
CA TYR A 195 -16.05 1.54 13.06
C TYR A 195 -17.28 2.41 13.38
N PRO A 196 -17.43 3.58 12.75
CA PRO A 196 -18.62 4.41 12.94
C PRO A 196 -19.86 3.67 12.41
N THR A 197 -20.98 3.77 13.14
CA THR A 197 -22.26 3.12 12.85
C THR A 197 -22.85 3.44 11.47
N THR A 198 -22.31 4.45 10.80
CA THR A 198 -22.68 4.87 9.44
C THR A 198 -22.07 4.03 8.31
N GLN A 199 -21.12 3.13 8.59
CA GLN A 199 -20.39 2.38 7.55
C GLN A 199 -20.93 0.97 7.24
N VAL A 200 -21.92 0.45 7.98
CA VAL A 200 -22.46 -0.90 7.75
C VAL A 200 -23.84 -0.85 7.11
N ARG A 201 -23.96 -0.17 5.98
CA ARG A 201 -25.09 -0.36 5.05
C ARG A 201 -24.75 -1.28 3.87
N ASP A 202 -23.47 -1.54 3.61
CA ASP A 202 -23.03 -2.26 2.39
C ASP A 202 -22.07 -3.41 2.70
N ALA A 203 -22.50 -4.37 3.51
CA ALA A 203 -21.77 -5.62 3.73
C ALA A 203 -22.62 -6.84 3.33
N LYS A 204 -22.94 -6.96 2.03
CA LYS A 204 -23.20 -8.27 1.43
C LYS A 204 -21.87 -8.99 1.25
N GLN A 205 -21.69 -10.10 1.95
CA GLN A 205 -20.54 -11.00 1.79
C GLN A 205 -20.67 -11.80 0.50
N SER A 206 -19.55 -12.03 -0.19
CA SER A 206 -19.40 -13.23 -1.03
C SER A 206 -18.10 -13.96 -0.67
N VAL A 207 -18.26 -15.12 -0.01
CA VAL A 207 -17.34 -16.26 -0.09
C VAL A 207 -18.11 -17.35 -0.82
N GLY A 208 -17.52 -17.85 -1.90
CA GLY A 208 -18.21 -18.64 -2.92
C GLY A 208 -18.75 -19.99 -2.44
N GLN A 209 -19.92 -20.33 -2.98
CA GLN A 209 -20.24 -21.69 -3.41
C GLN A 209 -20.75 -21.64 -4.85
N SER A 210 -20.20 -22.55 -5.65
CA SER A 210 -20.46 -22.76 -7.07
C SER A 210 -21.91 -23.13 -7.34
N THR A 211 -22.69 -22.18 -7.82
CA THR A 211 -23.76 -22.33 -8.83
C THR A 211 -23.90 -20.97 -9.54
N ALA A 212 -24.31 -20.98 -10.82
CA ALA A 212 -24.27 -19.82 -11.73
C ALA A 212 -24.75 -18.49 -11.08
N PRO A 213 -24.04 -17.36 -11.31
CA PRO A 213 -24.25 -16.17 -10.50
C PRO A 213 -25.54 -15.43 -10.88
N ALA A 214 -26.43 -15.28 -9.90
CA ALA A 214 -27.36 -14.16 -9.87
C ALA A 214 -26.58 -12.90 -9.46
N VAL A 215 -26.81 -11.80 -10.19
CA VAL A 215 -26.15 -10.51 -10.01
C VAL A 215 -26.61 -9.92 -8.66
N ASP A 216 -25.69 -9.71 -7.73
CA ASP A 216 -25.97 -9.00 -6.48
C ASP A 216 -26.07 -7.50 -6.79
N GLU A 217 -27.30 -7.02 -6.98
CA GLU A 217 -27.60 -5.60 -7.19
C GLU A 217 -27.29 -4.79 -5.92
N ALA A 218 -26.57 -3.67 -6.11
CA ALA A 218 -26.53 -2.57 -5.14
C ALA A 218 -27.96 -2.02 -4.98
N PRO A 219 -28.35 -1.49 -3.80
CA PRO A 219 -29.70 -0.93 -3.64
C PRO A 219 -29.95 0.12 -4.72
N GLU A 220 -30.89 -0.18 -5.60
CA GLU A 220 -31.24 0.63 -6.75
C GLU A 220 -31.67 2.02 -6.26
N LYS A 221 -30.93 3.05 -6.66
CA LYS A 221 -31.27 4.43 -6.28
C LYS A 221 -32.54 4.81 -7.02
N VAL A 222 -33.68 4.76 -6.35
CA VAL A 222 -34.97 5.20 -6.91
C VAL A 222 -34.84 6.64 -7.38
N LEU A 223 -34.99 6.86 -8.68
CA LEU A 223 -34.93 8.17 -9.31
C LEU A 223 -36.24 8.94 -9.07
N THR A 224 -36.15 10.26 -8.95
CA THR A 224 -37.38 11.08 -8.93
C THR A 224 -37.94 11.23 -10.34
N GLU A 225 -39.26 11.45 -10.46
CA GLU A 225 -39.90 11.72 -11.75
C GLU A 225 -39.29 12.94 -12.45
N GLU A 226 -38.86 13.95 -11.69
CA GLU A 226 -38.18 15.14 -12.19
C GLU A 226 -36.80 14.82 -12.78
N GLU A 227 -36.02 13.96 -12.12
CA GLU A 227 -34.70 13.52 -12.63
C GLU A 227 -34.85 12.77 -13.95
N ILE A 228 -35.85 11.88 -14.06
CA ILE A 228 -36.14 11.14 -15.29
C ILE A 228 -36.61 12.11 -16.39
N ALA A 229 -37.56 12.98 -16.10
CA ALA A 229 -38.08 13.94 -17.08
C ALA A 229 -36.98 14.86 -17.63
N SER A 230 -36.08 15.34 -16.76
CA SER A 230 -34.93 16.16 -17.17
C SER A 230 -33.96 15.39 -18.07
N ALA A 231 -33.67 14.14 -17.74
CA ALA A 231 -32.78 13.29 -18.51
C ALA A 231 -33.37 12.97 -19.90
N VAL A 232 -34.66 12.67 -19.97
CA VAL A 232 -35.39 12.42 -21.23
C VAL A 232 -35.43 13.67 -22.11
N ALA A 233 -35.73 14.84 -21.54
CA ALA A 233 -35.71 16.09 -22.28
C ALA A 233 -34.31 16.41 -22.86
N ALA A 234 -33.24 16.02 -22.16
CA ALA A 234 -31.88 16.16 -22.69
C ALA A 234 -31.61 15.18 -23.84
N TRP A 235 -32.08 13.94 -23.72
CA TRP A 235 -31.97 12.90 -24.75
C TRP A 235 -32.69 13.29 -26.04
N GLU A 236 -33.90 13.83 -25.94
CA GLU A 236 -34.75 14.23 -27.07
C GLU A 236 -34.16 15.37 -27.93
N LYS A 237 -33.16 16.11 -27.44
CA LYS A 237 -32.40 17.10 -28.24
C LYS A 237 -31.65 16.47 -29.42
N GLY A 238 -31.46 15.15 -29.42
CA GLY A 238 -30.91 14.40 -30.54
C GLY A 238 -29.40 14.59 -30.77
N VAL A 239 -28.88 13.83 -31.75
CA VAL A 239 -27.44 13.65 -32.02
C VAL A 239 -26.73 14.93 -32.49
N GLY A 240 -27.45 15.87 -33.12
CA GLY A 240 -26.87 17.08 -33.72
C GLY A 240 -26.36 18.13 -32.71
N SER A 241 -26.76 18.02 -31.44
CA SER A 241 -26.42 19.00 -30.39
C SER A 241 -25.12 18.70 -29.64
N ARG A 242 -24.42 17.61 -29.98
CA ARG A 242 -23.21 17.17 -29.27
C ARG A 242 -21.97 17.98 -29.64
N LEU A 243 -21.13 18.22 -28.64
CA LEU A 243 -19.78 18.74 -28.85
C LEU A 243 -18.95 17.74 -29.65
N LYS A 244 -18.46 18.16 -30.82
CA LYS A 244 -17.41 17.43 -31.55
C LYS A 244 -16.06 17.93 -31.07
N LEU A 245 -15.21 17.01 -30.61
CA LEU A 245 -13.84 17.36 -30.24
C LEU A 245 -13.08 17.73 -31.52
N THR A 246 -12.53 18.94 -31.55
CA THR A 246 -11.71 19.40 -32.67
C THR A 246 -10.26 18.96 -32.48
N THR A 247 -9.55 18.76 -33.60
CA THR A 247 -8.11 18.52 -33.58
C THR A 247 -7.40 19.71 -32.94
N VAL A 248 -6.63 19.46 -31.89
CA VAL A 248 -5.88 20.50 -31.18
C VAL A 248 -4.63 20.84 -31.98
N HIS A 249 -4.45 22.11 -32.34
CA HIS A 249 -3.21 22.60 -32.95
C HIS A 249 -2.08 22.61 -31.91
N LYS A 250 -0.89 22.13 -32.31
CA LYS A 250 0.34 22.22 -31.49
C LYS A 250 1.22 23.36 -32.02
N PRO A 251 1.81 24.20 -31.15
CA PRO A 251 1.71 24.15 -29.69
C PRO A 251 0.33 24.61 -29.18
N VAL A 252 -0.13 24.00 -28.08
CA VAL A 252 -1.37 24.40 -27.41
C VAL A 252 -1.13 25.70 -26.66
N LEU A 253 -1.85 26.76 -27.03
CA LEU A 253 -1.76 28.09 -26.41
C LEU A 253 -3.09 28.50 -25.78
N PRO A 254 -3.08 29.29 -24.70
CA PRO A 254 -4.30 29.82 -24.09
C PRO A 254 -5.11 30.67 -25.06
N GLN A 255 -6.44 30.57 -24.95
CA GLN A 255 -7.39 31.28 -25.78
C GLN A 255 -8.30 32.13 -24.87
N GLU A 256 -8.48 33.41 -25.23
CA GLU A 256 -9.37 34.32 -24.52
C GLU A 256 -10.81 33.81 -24.53
N GLY A 257 -11.52 33.95 -23.41
CA GLY A 257 -12.90 33.48 -23.26
C GLY A 257 -13.09 31.96 -23.20
N LYS A 258 -12.00 31.16 -23.23
CA LYS A 258 -12.04 29.70 -23.07
C LYS A 258 -11.44 29.24 -21.75
N ASN A 259 -11.83 28.03 -21.33
CA ASN A 259 -11.25 27.37 -20.17
C ASN A 259 -9.86 26.82 -20.52
N ASN A 260 -8.81 27.52 -20.12
CA ASN A 260 -7.41 27.14 -20.33
C ASN A 260 -6.88 26.40 -19.10
N ILE A 261 -6.61 25.11 -19.26
CA ILE A 261 -6.21 24.21 -18.18
C ILE A 261 -4.74 23.85 -18.37
N LEU A 262 -3.90 24.27 -17.42
CA LEU A 262 -2.51 23.84 -17.34
C LEU A 262 -2.42 22.70 -16.34
N VAL A 263 -2.02 21.51 -16.79
CA VAL A 263 -1.84 20.34 -15.94
C VAL A 263 -0.35 20.06 -15.83
N THR A 264 0.15 19.90 -14.61
CA THR A 264 1.48 19.35 -14.38
C THR A 264 1.44 18.12 -13.49
N SER A 265 2.37 17.21 -13.75
CA SER A 265 2.66 16.09 -12.87
C SER A 265 4.04 16.29 -12.25
N ALA A 266 4.20 15.91 -10.98
CA ALA A 266 5.48 15.99 -10.30
C ALA A 266 6.60 15.38 -11.15
N LEU A 267 7.69 16.12 -11.30
CA LEU A 267 8.85 15.69 -12.08
C LEU A 267 9.49 14.46 -11.40
N PRO A 268 9.46 13.26 -11.99
CA PRO A 268 10.18 12.12 -11.45
C PRO A 268 11.70 12.37 -11.40
N TYR A 269 12.33 12.00 -10.29
CA TYR A 269 13.78 11.93 -10.19
C TYR A 269 14.35 10.93 -11.21
N VAL A 270 15.25 11.41 -12.07
CA VAL A 270 15.78 10.64 -13.20
C VAL A 270 16.64 9.45 -12.78
N ASN A 271 17.24 9.49 -11.59
CA ASN A 271 18.23 8.49 -11.18
C ASN A 271 17.64 7.11 -10.80
N ASN A 272 16.31 6.92 -10.92
CA ASN A 272 15.64 5.67 -10.60
C ASN A 272 14.49 5.36 -11.55
N VAL A 273 14.44 4.10 -12.01
CA VAL A 273 13.28 3.57 -12.72
C VAL A 273 12.01 3.73 -11.87
N PRO A 274 10.92 4.32 -12.40
CA PRO A 274 9.70 4.53 -11.65
C PRO A 274 8.98 3.20 -11.43
N HIS A 275 8.43 2.99 -10.23
CA HIS A 275 7.55 1.87 -9.93
C HIS A 275 6.07 2.26 -10.06
N LEU A 276 5.16 1.28 -9.99
CA LEU A 276 3.71 1.52 -10.16
C LEU A 276 3.17 2.58 -9.19
N GLY A 277 3.76 2.71 -8.00
CA GLY A 277 3.43 3.73 -7.01
C GLY A 277 3.75 5.16 -7.47
N ASN A 278 4.90 5.38 -8.11
CA ASN A 278 5.21 6.69 -8.69
C ASN A 278 4.26 7.02 -9.85
N ILE A 279 3.93 6.00 -10.66
CA ILE A 279 3.05 6.15 -11.82
C ILE A 279 1.65 6.57 -11.39
N ILE A 280 1.01 5.85 -10.45
CA ILE A 280 -0.34 6.16 -9.99
C ILE A 280 -0.42 7.49 -9.22
N GLY A 281 0.58 7.79 -8.39
CA GLY A 281 0.58 9.01 -7.56
C GLY A 281 0.73 10.31 -8.37
N CYS A 282 1.38 10.21 -9.54
CA CYS A 282 1.73 11.38 -10.33
C CYS A 282 1.16 11.27 -11.76
N VAL A 283 1.91 10.65 -12.69
CA VAL A 283 1.69 10.80 -14.13
C VAL A 283 0.38 10.17 -14.62
N LEU A 284 -0.03 9.02 -14.09
CA LEU A 284 -1.27 8.37 -14.49
C LEU A 284 -2.50 9.13 -13.99
N SER A 285 -2.44 9.67 -12.76
CA SER A 285 -3.51 10.51 -12.22
C SER A 285 -3.69 11.80 -13.05
N ALA A 286 -2.59 12.47 -13.38
CA ALA A 286 -2.61 13.68 -14.19
C ALA A 286 -3.09 13.41 -15.62
N ASP A 287 -2.70 12.28 -16.22
CA ASP A 287 -3.13 11.88 -17.56
C ASP A 287 -4.64 11.69 -17.66
N VAL A 288 -5.24 10.99 -16.70
CA VAL A 288 -6.70 10.81 -16.64
C VAL A 288 -7.39 12.17 -16.59
N PHE A 289 -6.93 13.08 -15.74
CA PHE A 289 -7.54 14.41 -15.64
C PHE A 289 -7.32 15.26 -16.90
N ALA A 290 -6.15 15.21 -17.52
CA ALA A 290 -5.87 15.91 -18.77
C ALA A 290 -6.75 15.38 -19.91
N ARG A 291 -6.90 14.06 -20.04
CA ARG A 291 -7.81 13.43 -21.02
C ARG A 291 -9.27 13.78 -20.76
N TYR A 292 -9.69 13.82 -19.50
CA TYR A 292 -11.01 14.30 -19.11
C TYR A 292 -11.23 15.76 -19.56
N CYS A 293 -10.30 16.66 -19.28
CA CYS A 293 -10.39 18.06 -19.68
C CYS A 293 -10.49 18.21 -21.21
N ARG A 294 -9.68 17.46 -21.96
CA ARG A 294 -9.77 17.42 -23.43
C ARG A 294 -11.12 16.88 -23.91
N SER A 295 -11.64 15.81 -23.29
CA SER A 295 -12.93 15.21 -23.62
C SER A 295 -14.12 16.13 -23.29
N ARG A 296 -13.92 17.09 -22.39
CA ARG A 296 -14.83 18.21 -22.07
C ARG A 296 -14.68 19.42 -23.00
N GLY A 297 -13.80 19.36 -24.01
CA GLY A 297 -13.52 20.47 -24.93
C GLY A 297 -12.70 21.61 -24.32
N ARG A 298 -12.01 21.39 -23.18
CA ARG A 298 -11.19 22.41 -22.52
C ARG A 298 -9.83 22.50 -23.20
N ASN A 299 -9.33 23.72 -23.35
CA ASN A 299 -8.00 23.97 -23.91
C ASN A 299 -6.95 23.53 -22.89
N THR A 300 -6.34 22.37 -23.09
CA THR A 300 -5.56 21.68 -22.06
C THR A 300 -4.12 21.50 -22.51
N LEU A 301 -3.17 21.99 -21.70
CA LEU A 301 -1.75 21.70 -21.85
C LEU A 301 -1.28 20.83 -20.67
N TYR A 302 -0.78 19.62 -20.96
CA TYR A 302 -0.23 18.70 -19.98
C TYR A 302 1.29 18.54 -20.12
N ILE A 303 2.03 19.03 -19.11
CA ILE A 303 3.50 19.06 -19.09
C ILE A 303 4.04 18.21 -17.94
N CYS A 304 5.14 17.50 -18.21
CA CYS A 304 5.99 16.87 -17.19
C CYS A 304 7.42 16.74 -17.74
N GLY A 305 8.31 16.13 -16.99
CA GLY A 305 9.69 15.89 -17.36
C GLY A 305 10.45 15.24 -16.25
N THR A 306 11.74 15.03 -16.44
CA THR A 306 12.64 14.47 -15.41
C THR A 306 13.28 15.57 -14.58
N ASP A 307 13.36 15.33 -13.26
CA ASP A 307 14.21 16.09 -12.34
C ASP A 307 15.59 15.45 -12.29
N GLU A 308 16.61 16.20 -12.70
CA GLU A 308 17.91 15.67 -13.06
C GLU A 308 19.07 16.17 -12.19
N TYR A 309 18.88 17.24 -11.43
CA TYR A 309 19.93 17.83 -10.61
C TYR A 309 20.02 17.21 -9.20
N GLY A 310 21.12 17.53 -8.51
CA GLY A 310 21.31 17.20 -7.10
C GLY A 310 22.22 16.01 -6.83
N THR A 311 22.52 15.81 -5.56
CA THR A 311 23.54 14.85 -5.07
C THR A 311 23.22 13.41 -5.42
N ALA A 312 21.93 13.06 -5.49
CA ALA A 312 21.50 11.70 -5.79
C ALA A 312 21.87 11.27 -7.22
N THR A 313 21.89 12.21 -8.17
CA THR A 313 22.36 11.99 -9.53
C THR A 313 23.87 11.82 -9.57
N GLU A 314 24.65 12.69 -8.89
CA GLU A 314 26.11 12.56 -8.82
C GLU A 314 26.54 11.21 -8.23
N ASN A 315 25.87 10.76 -7.17
CA ASN A 315 26.15 9.47 -6.54
C ASN A 315 25.84 8.30 -7.47
N LYS A 316 24.67 8.33 -8.13
CA LYS A 316 24.28 7.26 -9.04
C LYS A 316 25.19 7.21 -10.28
N ALA A 317 25.60 8.37 -10.78
CA ALA A 317 26.58 8.49 -11.86
C ALA A 317 27.90 7.83 -11.45
N LEU A 318 28.40 8.13 -10.23
CA LEU A 318 29.61 7.51 -9.69
C LEU A 318 29.47 5.99 -9.52
N GLU A 319 28.33 5.51 -9.02
CA GLU A 319 28.06 4.07 -8.88
C GLU A 319 28.06 3.32 -10.21
N GLU A 320 27.56 3.94 -11.28
CA GLU A 320 27.49 3.35 -12.62
C GLU A 320 28.72 3.66 -13.50
N GLY A 321 29.71 4.42 -12.98
CA GLY A 321 30.90 4.81 -13.73
C GLY A 321 30.63 5.78 -14.88
N LEU A 322 29.60 6.62 -14.76
CA LEU A 322 29.12 7.58 -15.76
C LEU A 322 29.29 9.03 -15.27
N THR A 323 29.22 10.00 -16.19
CA THR A 323 29.02 11.41 -15.81
C THR A 323 27.55 11.67 -15.41
N PRO A 324 27.26 12.72 -14.63
CA PRO A 324 25.89 13.11 -14.31
C PRO A 324 25.00 13.30 -15.56
N GLN A 325 25.51 13.93 -16.61
CA GLN A 325 24.76 14.10 -17.87
C GLN A 325 24.45 12.74 -18.52
N GLN A 326 25.44 11.84 -18.61
CA GLN A 326 25.25 10.52 -19.23
C GLN A 326 24.21 9.67 -18.50
N ILE A 327 24.19 9.73 -17.16
CA ILE A 327 23.18 8.98 -16.41
C ILE A 327 21.79 9.58 -16.58
N CYS A 328 21.67 10.91 -16.61
CA CYS A 328 20.41 11.58 -16.88
C CYS A 328 19.87 11.22 -18.27
N ASP A 329 20.73 11.26 -19.31
CA ASP A 329 20.36 10.91 -20.68
C ASP A 329 19.84 9.47 -20.77
N LYS A 330 20.55 8.53 -20.13
CA LYS A 330 20.18 7.12 -20.08
C LYS A 330 18.80 6.92 -19.45
N TYR A 331 18.56 7.51 -18.28
CA TYR A 331 17.32 7.27 -17.56
C TYR A 331 16.15 8.13 -18.07
N PHE A 332 16.41 9.28 -18.69
CA PHE A 332 15.38 10.06 -19.38
C PHE A 332 14.65 9.21 -20.43
N GLU A 333 15.41 8.50 -21.29
CA GLU A 333 14.80 7.61 -22.29
C GLU A 333 14.05 6.44 -21.62
N ILE A 334 14.55 5.87 -20.52
CA ILE A 334 13.84 4.83 -19.76
C ILE A 334 12.48 5.34 -19.24
N HIS A 335 12.44 6.55 -18.66
CA HIS A 335 11.19 7.15 -18.19
C HIS A 335 10.21 7.39 -19.34
N LYS A 336 10.71 7.96 -20.44
CA LYS A 336 9.93 8.25 -21.64
C LYS A 336 9.31 6.99 -22.23
N ASP A 337 10.09 5.91 -22.37
CA ASP A 337 9.61 4.62 -22.87
C ASP A 337 8.53 4.01 -21.97
N ILE A 338 8.73 4.06 -20.65
CA ILE A 338 7.75 3.57 -19.67
C ILE A 338 6.44 4.35 -19.80
N TYR A 339 6.51 5.68 -19.80
CA TYR A 339 5.31 6.52 -19.85
C TYR A 339 4.59 6.42 -21.22
N GLN A 340 5.33 6.22 -22.30
CA GLN A 340 4.76 5.92 -23.61
C GLN A 340 4.01 4.57 -23.59
N TRP A 341 4.58 3.52 -22.98
CA TRP A 341 3.91 2.23 -22.87
C TRP A 341 2.66 2.29 -21.99
N PHE A 342 2.68 3.04 -20.88
CA PHE A 342 1.50 3.33 -20.06
C PHE A 342 0.49 4.27 -20.74
N ASN A 343 0.75 4.70 -21.98
CA ASN A 343 -0.08 5.61 -22.76
C ASN A 343 -0.38 6.92 -22.01
N ILE A 344 0.65 7.52 -21.42
CA ILE A 344 0.57 8.84 -20.80
C ILE A 344 0.59 9.92 -21.90
N GLY A 345 -0.50 10.67 -22.03
CA GLY A 345 -0.73 11.63 -23.10
C GLY A 345 -0.20 13.03 -22.79
N PHE A 346 1.11 13.14 -22.53
CA PHE A 346 1.79 14.44 -22.39
C PHE A 346 1.69 15.25 -23.69
N ASP A 347 1.53 16.56 -23.58
CA ASP A 347 1.74 17.45 -24.72
C ASP A 347 3.24 17.65 -24.97
N HIS A 348 4.03 17.66 -23.90
CA HIS A 348 5.49 17.64 -23.93
C HIS A 348 6.06 17.02 -22.64
N PHE A 349 7.07 16.15 -22.80
CA PHE A 349 7.84 15.54 -21.72
C PHE A 349 9.30 16.01 -21.83
N GLY A 350 9.70 16.93 -20.95
CA GLY A 350 11.00 17.62 -21.01
C GLY A 350 11.98 17.24 -19.90
N ARG A 351 12.96 18.11 -19.66
CA ARG A 351 14.11 17.87 -18.76
C ARG A 351 14.47 19.15 -18.01
N THR A 352 15.01 19.04 -16.80
CA THR A 352 15.51 20.21 -16.05
C THR A 352 16.95 20.61 -16.41
N THR A 353 17.74 19.74 -17.05
CA THR A 353 19.12 20.10 -17.49
C THR A 353 19.12 20.82 -18.84
N THR A 354 18.48 21.98 -18.91
CA THR A 354 18.40 22.79 -20.13
C THR A 354 18.91 24.21 -19.92
N PRO A 355 19.38 24.90 -20.99
CA PRO A 355 19.69 26.33 -20.93
C PRO A 355 18.49 27.16 -20.46
N GLU A 356 17.29 26.82 -20.91
CA GLU A 356 16.03 27.49 -20.53
C GLU A 356 15.75 27.40 -19.04
N GLN A 357 16.04 26.25 -18.41
CA GLN A 357 15.96 26.13 -16.94
C GLN A 357 16.92 27.09 -16.26
N THR A 358 18.19 27.11 -16.69
CA THR A 358 19.21 27.99 -16.10
C THR A 358 18.79 29.45 -16.18
N GLU A 359 18.33 29.90 -17.35
CA GLU A 359 17.88 31.27 -17.58
C GLU A 359 16.72 31.65 -16.67
N ILE A 360 15.64 30.85 -16.63
CA ILE A 360 14.44 31.19 -15.85
C ILE A 360 14.71 31.13 -14.35
N VAL A 361 15.49 30.15 -13.88
CA VAL A 361 15.81 30.02 -12.45
C VAL A 361 16.66 31.20 -11.99
N GLN A 362 17.68 31.57 -12.77
CA GLN A 362 18.51 32.73 -12.46
C GLN A 362 17.72 34.04 -12.49
N ASP A 363 16.83 34.23 -13.47
CA ASP A 363 15.97 35.40 -13.56
C ASP A 363 15.02 35.52 -12.35
N LEU A 364 14.29 34.45 -12.03
CA LEU A 364 13.40 34.42 -10.86
C LEU A 364 14.19 34.67 -9.57
N PHE A 365 15.33 34.01 -9.39
CA PHE A 365 16.18 34.21 -8.23
C PHE A 365 16.63 35.68 -8.09
N LEU A 366 17.11 36.30 -9.17
CA LEU A 366 17.54 37.70 -9.15
C LEU A 366 16.40 38.66 -8.80
N GLN A 367 15.18 38.37 -9.25
CA GLN A 367 13.98 39.13 -8.86
C GLN A 367 13.67 38.97 -7.37
N VAL A 368 13.65 37.74 -6.85
CA VAL A 368 13.45 37.46 -5.42
C VAL A 368 14.51 38.16 -4.56
N HIS A 369 15.78 38.11 -5.00
CA HIS A 369 16.91 38.75 -4.34
C HIS A 369 16.77 40.28 -4.31
N ARG A 370 16.51 40.91 -5.46
CA ARG A 370 16.29 42.37 -5.57
C ARG A 370 15.10 42.86 -4.74
N ASN A 371 14.07 42.02 -4.60
CA ASN A 371 12.88 42.33 -3.81
C ASN A 371 13.09 42.11 -2.29
N GLY A 372 14.29 41.75 -1.83
CA GLY A 372 14.65 41.67 -0.41
C GLY A 372 14.14 40.42 0.32
N TYR A 373 13.83 39.35 -0.43
CA TYR A 373 13.33 38.07 0.09
C TYR A 373 14.41 36.99 0.23
N THR A 374 15.68 37.35 0.20
CA THR A 374 16.79 36.44 0.45
C THR A 374 17.66 36.91 1.61
N LEU A 375 18.23 35.95 2.34
CA LEU A 375 19.23 36.17 3.38
C LEU A 375 20.53 35.45 3.01
N ILE A 376 21.67 35.96 3.45
CA ILE A 376 22.96 35.27 3.35
C ILE A 376 23.42 34.96 4.77
N ASP A 377 23.71 33.70 5.04
CA ASP A 377 24.25 33.26 6.31
C ASP A 377 25.35 32.20 6.10
N SER A 378 26.23 32.04 7.09
CA SER A 378 27.30 31.04 7.02
C SER A 378 26.90 29.78 7.77
N VAL A 379 27.06 28.62 7.13
CA VAL A 379 26.78 27.32 7.73
C VAL A 379 28.09 26.57 7.91
N ASP A 380 28.32 26.03 9.10
CA ASP A 380 29.44 25.14 9.37
C ASP A 380 29.17 23.79 8.69
N GLN A 381 30.09 23.39 7.80
CA GLN A 381 29.98 22.14 7.06
C GLN A 381 31.32 21.41 7.04
N LEU A 382 31.27 20.09 7.03
CA LEU A 382 32.46 19.25 6.92
C LEU A 382 32.95 19.19 5.48
N LEU A 383 34.16 19.69 5.22
CA LEU A 383 34.87 19.57 3.95
C LEU A 383 35.86 18.41 4.02
N CYS A 384 35.76 17.48 3.08
CA CYS A 384 36.84 16.50 2.86
C CYS A 384 37.82 17.07 1.83
N GLU A 385 38.99 17.53 2.29
CA GLU A 385 39.99 18.15 1.40
C GLU A 385 40.57 17.15 0.39
N LYS A 386 40.67 15.87 0.75
CA LYS A 386 41.13 14.80 -0.16
C LYS A 386 40.11 14.50 -1.27
N CYS A 387 38.82 14.58 -0.97
CA CYS A 387 37.76 14.38 -1.97
C CYS A 387 37.34 15.68 -2.67
N ASP A 388 37.92 16.82 -2.25
CA ASP A 388 37.56 18.17 -2.69
C ASP A 388 36.03 18.38 -2.75
N ARG A 389 35.35 18.04 -1.66
CA ARG A 389 33.89 18.19 -1.56
C ARG A 389 33.41 18.35 -0.12
N TYR A 390 32.35 19.12 0.04
CA TYR A 390 31.58 19.15 1.28
C TYR A 390 30.84 17.83 1.45
N LEU A 391 30.75 17.34 2.68
CA LEU A 391 30.15 16.07 3.02
C LEU A 391 28.74 16.28 3.53
N ALA A 392 27.78 15.66 2.85
CA ALA A 392 26.46 15.44 3.43
C ALA A 392 26.56 14.46 4.60
N ASP A 393 25.63 14.53 5.54
CA ASP A 393 25.59 13.72 6.78
C ASP A 393 25.80 12.22 6.53
N ARG A 394 25.24 11.68 5.44
CA ARG A 394 25.37 10.26 5.05
C ARG A 394 26.79 9.84 4.62
N PHE A 395 27.64 10.81 4.31
CA PHE A 395 29.04 10.61 3.94
C PHE A 395 30.01 10.92 5.09
N VAL A 396 29.47 11.20 6.27
CA VAL A 396 30.23 11.41 7.50
C VAL A 396 29.88 10.29 8.47
N GLU A 397 30.92 9.65 8.99
CA GLU A 397 30.82 8.75 10.14
C GLU A 397 31.76 9.29 11.23
N GLY A 398 31.53 8.94 12.48
CA GLY A 398 32.40 9.35 13.58
C GLY A 398 31.90 8.88 14.92
N ILE A 399 32.61 9.25 15.97
CA ILE A 399 32.25 8.90 17.34
C ILE A 399 31.11 9.80 17.82
N CYS A 400 30.04 9.19 18.33
CA CYS A 400 28.89 9.90 18.87
C CYS A 400 29.31 10.78 20.07
N PRO A 401 28.99 12.09 20.06
CA PRO A 401 29.34 12.96 21.19
C PRO A 401 28.63 12.54 22.49
N ASN A 402 27.45 11.94 22.38
CA ASN A 402 26.60 11.55 23.51
C ASN A 402 26.96 10.17 24.10
N CYS A 403 26.80 9.08 23.33
CA CYS A 403 26.99 7.71 23.85
C CYS A 403 28.33 7.06 23.50
N LYS A 404 29.24 7.78 22.81
CA LYS A 404 30.56 7.31 22.37
C LYS A 404 30.55 6.13 21.39
N TYR A 405 29.41 5.82 20.77
CA TYR A 405 29.33 4.86 19.64
C TYR A 405 30.25 5.30 18.49
N GLU A 406 31.16 4.44 18.03
CA GLU A 406 32.29 4.82 17.15
C GLU A 406 31.92 5.08 15.68
N ASP A 407 30.76 4.58 15.26
CA ASP A 407 30.29 4.60 13.87
C ASP A 407 28.97 5.36 13.71
N ALA A 408 28.76 6.42 14.50
CA ALA A 408 27.60 7.27 14.37
C ALA A 408 27.61 8.00 13.02
N ARG A 409 26.44 8.12 12.39
CA ARG A 409 26.26 8.84 11.13
C ARG A 409 26.09 10.32 11.41
N GLY A 410 26.36 11.17 10.41
CA GLY A 410 26.27 12.63 10.57
C GLY A 410 24.87 13.18 10.88
N ASP A 411 23.82 12.38 10.73
CA ASP A 411 22.42 12.76 10.96
C ASP A 411 21.83 12.10 12.22
N GLN A 412 22.28 10.89 12.55
CA GLN A 412 21.74 10.10 13.64
C GLN A 412 22.76 9.07 14.14
N CYS A 413 22.84 8.92 15.46
CA CYS A 413 23.59 7.82 16.07
C CYS A 413 22.73 6.55 16.15
N ASP A 414 23.16 5.47 15.51
CA ASP A 414 22.45 4.18 15.55
C ASP A 414 22.59 3.47 16.92
N GLY A 415 23.58 3.84 17.74
CA GLY A 415 23.77 3.28 19.07
C GLY A 415 22.80 3.79 20.13
N CYS A 416 22.46 5.09 20.11
CA CYS A 416 21.54 5.70 21.09
C CYS A 416 20.28 6.34 20.49
N GLY A 417 20.16 6.36 19.16
CA GLY A 417 19.04 6.94 18.43
C GLY A 417 19.02 8.47 18.35
N HIS A 418 19.97 9.17 19.01
CA HIS A 418 20.01 10.64 19.07
C HIS A 418 20.30 11.24 17.69
N LEU A 419 19.55 12.29 17.33
CA LEU A 419 19.80 13.11 16.15
C LEU A 419 20.95 14.06 16.47
N ILE A 420 21.94 14.12 15.59
CA ILE A 420 23.15 14.93 15.75
C ILE A 420 23.42 15.70 14.48
N ASN A 421 24.11 16.82 14.57
CA ASN A 421 24.66 17.48 13.39
C ASN A 421 26.04 16.90 13.08
N ALA A 422 26.39 16.73 11.80
CA ALA A 422 27.63 16.08 11.41
C ALA A 422 28.88 16.77 11.98
N VAL A 423 28.84 18.10 12.17
CA VAL A 423 29.92 18.90 12.77
C VAL A 423 30.14 18.61 14.26
N GLU A 424 29.18 17.99 14.94
CA GLU A 424 29.26 17.63 16.37
C GLU A 424 29.92 16.26 16.59
N LEU A 425 30.15 15.48 15.52
CA LEU A 425 30.82 14.19 15.62
C LEU A 425 32.25 14.34 16.12
N ILE A 426 32.64 13.48 17.06
CA ILE A 426 34.02 13.37 17.53
C ILE A 426 34.78 12.51 16.52
N GLN A 427 35.97 12.95 16.09
CA GLN A 427 36.76 12.26 15.06
C GLN A 427 35.92 11.92 13.81
N PRO A 428 35.32 12.92 13.14
CA PRO A 428 34.57 12.65 11.94
C PRO A 428 35.51 12.08 10.88
N ARG A 429 35.00 11.20 10.03
CA ARG A 429 35.72 10.59 8.92
C ARG A 429 34.82 10.54 7.69
N CYS A 430 35.43 10.79 6.54
CA CYS A 430 34.74 10.70 5.27
C CYS A 430 34.50 9.23 4.89
N LYS A 431 33.24 8.82 4.76
CA LYS A 431 32.88 7.44 4.37
C LYS A 431 33.55 6.97 3.07
N LYS A 432 33.86 7.89 2.16
CA LYS A 432 34.47 7.59 0.84
C LYS A 432 35.96 7.31 0.92
N CYS A 433 36.73 8.16 1.60
CA CYS A 433 38.21 8.09 1.57
C CYS A 433 38.85 7.86 2.94
N GLN A 434 38.02 7.71 3.98
CA GLN A 434 38.39 7.52 5.39
C GLN A 434 39.20 8.67 6.02
N ASN A 435 39.45 9.76 5.28
CA ASN A 435 40.18 10.92 5.80
C ASN A 435 39.30 11.77 6.72
N THR A 436 39.91 12.39 7.73
CA THR A 436 39.25 13.33 8.64
C THR A 436 38.85 14.60 7.88
N PRO A 437 37.56 14.95 7.78
CA PRO A 437 37.12 16.21 7.22
C PRO A 437 37.34 17.36 8.20
N VAL A 438 37.45 18.57 7.66
CA VAL A 438 37.62 19.81 8.43
C VAL A 438 36.32 20.61 8.41
N VAL A 439 35.96 21.24 9.52
CA VAL A 439 34.82 22.18 9.55
C VAL A 439 35.23 23.44 8.80
N LYS A 440 34.48 23.81 7.76
CA LYS A 440 34.62 25.10 7.07
C LYS A 440 33.28 25.82 7.03
N GLN A 441 33.33 27.11 7.29
CA GLN A 441 32.20 27.99 7.06
C GLN A 441 31.93 28.12 5.58
N SER A 442 30.70 27.85 5.20
CA SER A 442 30.22 27.93 3.83
C SER A 442 29.08 28.95 3.78
N LYS A 443 29.27 30.05 3.04
CA LYS A 443 28.19 31.04 2.82
C LYS A 443 27.06 30.38 2.02
N GLN A 444 25.83 30.54 2.48
CA GLN A 444 24.63 30.02 1.82
C GLN A 444 23.58 31.11 1.69
N ILE A 445 22.73 30.98 0.66
CA ILE A 445 21.58 31.85 0.46
C ILE A 445 20.34 31.14 0.98
N PHE A 446 19.49 31.88 1.67
CA PHE A 446 18.21 31.40 2.19
C PHE A 446 17.07 32.22 1.58
N LEU A 447 15.99 31.54 1.20
CA LEU A 447 14.71 32.18 0.93
C LEU A 447 14.05 32.55 2.26
N ASP A 448 13.74 33.84 2.44
CA ASP A 448 13.15 34.41 3.65
C ASP A 448 11.63 34.16 3.68
N LEU A 449 11.25 32.89 3.86
CA LEU A 449 9.85 32.48 3.98
C LEU A 449 9.06 33.20 5.08
N PRO A 450 9.62 33.55 6.26
CA PRO A 450 8.90 34.34 7.26
C PRO A 450 8.27 35.61 6.69
N LYS A 451 8.98 36.36 5.83
CA LYS A 451 8.44 37.58 5.20
C LYS A 451 7.31 37.31 4.21
N LEU A 452 7.18 36.07 3.71
CA LEU A 452 6.19 35.68 2.71
C LEU A 452 4.98 34.97 3.33
N GLN A 453 5.04 34.59 4.60
CA GLN A 453 4.01 33.80 5.27
C GLN A 453 2.61 34.46 5.17
N GLY A 454 2.49 35.76 5.46
CA GLY A 454 1.18 36.43 5.38
C GLY A 454 0.57 36.41 3.97
N LYS A 455 1.39 36.61 2.92
CA LYS A 455 0.93 36.50 1.52
C LYS A 455 0.48 35.08 1.17
N LEU A 456 1.16 34.07 1.71
CA LEU A 456 0.79 32.67 1.51
C LEU A 456 -0.51 32.31 2.24
N GLU A 457 -0.72 32.80 3.46
CA GLU A 457 -1.96 32.59 4.21
C GLU A 457 -3.15 33.20 3.47
N ASP A 458 -3.03 34.45 3.01
CA ASP A 458 -4.05 35.13 2.20
C ASP A 458 -4.39 34.39 0.90
N TRP A 459 -3.39 33.77 0.26
CA TRP A 459 -3.59 32.96 -0.93
C TRP A 459 -4.20 31.60 -0.60
N ALA A 460 -3.79 30.97 0.50
CA ALA A 460 -4.28 29.67 0.95
C ALA A 460 -5.78 29.71 1.23
N ASP A 461 -6.24 30.77 1.91
CA ASP A 461 -7.65 30.96 2.27
C ASP A 461 -8.57 31.08 1.05
N LYS A 462 -8.03 31.55 -0.09
CA LYS A 462 -8.79 31.74 -1.34
C LYS A 462 -8.77 30.52 -2.27
N THR A 463 -7.80 29.62 -2.14
CA THR A 463 -7.51 28.62 -3.17
C THR A 463 -7.62 27.17 -2.70
N THR A 464 -7.51 26.91 -1.40
CA THR A 464 -7.38 25.54 -0.88
C THR A 464 -8.68 24.76 -0.78
N ASP A 465 -9.86 25.38 -0.97
CA ASP A 465 -11.16 24.71 -0.81
C ASP A 465 -11.38 23.52 -1.74
N GLU A 466 -10.79 23.54 -2.92
CA GLU A 466 -10.92 22.47 -3.91
C GLU A 466 -9.67 21.58 -4.02
N TRP A 467 -8.74 21.67 -3.07
CA TRP A 467 -7.57 20.78 -3.02
C TRP A 467 -7.91 19.42 -2.40
N SER A 468 -7.06 18.42 -2.63
CA SER A 468 -7.18 17.16 -1.89
C SER A 468 -6.99 17.40 -0.39
N ASN A 469 -7.72 16.66 0.44
CA ASN A 469 -7.71 16.89 1.89
C ASN A 469 -6.30 16.78 2.49
N ILE A 470 -5.50 15.82 2.04
CA ILE A 470 -4.12 15.67 2.50
C ILE A 470 -3.25 16.89 2.17
N ALA A 471 -3.39 17.46 0.98
CA ALA A 471 -2.64 18.65 0.60
C ALA A 471 -2.95 19.83 1.54
N LYS A 472 -4.24 20.03 1.86
CA LYS A 472 -4.68 21.08 2.80
C LYS A 472 -4.10 20.86 4.20
N VAL A 473 -4.17 19.62 4.70
CA VAL A 473 -3.68 19.28 6.04
C VAL A 473 -2.19 19.55 6.16
N ILE A 474 -1.40 19.12 5.17
CA ILE A 474 0.05 19.34 5.16
C ILE A 474 0.38 20.83 5.10
N MET A 475 -0.23 21.58 4.17
CA MET A 475 0.03 23.02 4.04
C MET A 475 -0.32 23.78 5.33
N ARG A 476 -1.49 23.51 5.92
CA ARG A 476 -1.92 24.17 7.17
C ARG A 476 -1.00 23.83 8.35
N ALA A 477 -0.47 22.61 8.42
CA ALA A 477 0.49 22.24 9.44
C ALA A 477 1.79 23.05 9.34
N TRP A 478 2.31 23.24 8.12
CA TRP A 478 3.49 24.06 7.86
C TRP A 478 3.29 25.53 8.20
N LEU A 479 2.15 26.12 7.82
CA LEU A 479 1.84 27.52 8.16
C LEU A 479 1.68 27.72 9.66
N LYS A 480 1.00 26.77 10.34
CA LYS A 480 0.79 26.83 11.79
C LYS A 480 2.09 26.74 12.60
N GLU A 481 3.10 25.99 12.13
CA GLU A 481 4.42 25.94 12.79
C GLU A 481 5.17 27.28 12.73
N GLY A 482 4.85 28.11 11.73
CA GLY A 482 5.63 29.29 11.37
C GLY A 482 6.74 28.93 10.38
N LEU A 483 6.74 29.62 9.23
CA LEU A 483 7.72 29.34 8.17
C LEU A 483 9.10 29.85 8.59
N LYS A 484 10.13 29.01 8.39
CA LYS A 484 11.53 29.32 8.69
C LYS A 484 12.30 29.62 7.39
N PRO A 485 13.37 30.43 7.42
CA PRO A 485 14.23 30.61 6.26
C PRO A 485 14.73 29.26 5.72
N ARG A 486 14.71 29.06 4.40
CA ARG A 486 15.13 27.80 3.78
C ARG A 486 16.33 28.01 2.87
N CYS A 487 17.39 27.25 3.10
CA CYS A 487 18.62 27.31 2.31
C CYS A 487 18.36 26.83 0.87
N ILE A 488 18.61 27.72 -0.09
CA ILE A 488 18.39 27.51 -1.54
C ILE A 488 19.68 27.29 -2.33
N THR A 489 20.84 27.22 -1.68
CA THR A 489 22.14 26.93 -2.33
C THR A 489 22.79 25.66 -1.78
N ARG A 490 23.63 25.01 -2.58
CA ARG A 490 24.39 23.82 -2.20
C ARG A 490 25.80 23.87 -2.78
N ASP A 491 26.74 23.29 -2.05
CA ASP A 491 28.11 23.06 -2.50
C ASP A 491 28.22 21.78 -3.34
N LEU A 492 27.57 21.80 -4.51
CA LEU A 492 27.60 20.71 -5.49
C LEU A 492 28.14 21.22 -6.82
N LYS A 493 28.60 20.30 -7.66
CA LYS A 493 29.04 20.62 -9.04
C LYS A 493 27.89 20.45 -10.03
N TRP A 494 27.01 19.47 -9.80
CA TRP A 494 25.86 19.18 -10.65
C TRP A 494 24.59 19.92 -10.21
N GLY A 495 24.38 21.10 -10.78
CA GLY A 495 23.22 21.97 -10.54
C GLY A 495 23.32 23.28 -11.31
N ILE A 496 22.33 24.14 -11.15
CA ILE A 496 22.29 25.46 -11.80
C ILE A 496 23.21 26.42 -11.04
N PRO A 497 24.18 27.07 -11.69
CA PRO A 497 25.09 28.00 -11.02
C PRO A 497 24.35 29.24 -10.49
N VAL A 498 24.78 29.73 -9.33
CA VAL A 498 24.19 30.91 -8.68
C VAL A 498 24.80 32.19 -9.29
N PRO A 499 23.99 33.14 -9.78
CA PRO A 499 24.48 34.33 -10.48
C PRO A 499 24.82 35.47 -9.50
N LEU A 500 25.63 35.19 -8.48
CA LEU A 500 26.13 36.19 -7.52
C LEU A 500 27.63 36.02 -7.25
N GLU A 501 28.30 37.14 -7.01
CA GLU A 501 29.70 37.17 -6.61
C GLU A 501 29.92 36.42 -5.30
N GLY A 502 30.97 35.58 -5.26
CA GLY A 502 31.30 34.72 -4.12
C GLY A 502 30.51 33.40 -4.07
N PHE A 503 29.66 33.13 -5.06
CA PHE A 503 28.88 31.88 -5.18
C PHE A 503 29.24 31.08 -6.45
N GLU A 504 30.38 31.36 -7.10
CA GLU A 504 30.79 30.78 -8.39
C GLU A 504 30.97 29.25 -8.35
N LYS A 505 31.25 28.69 -7.16
CA LYS A 505 31.41 27.25 -6.93
C LYS A 505 30.17 26.60 -6.30
N LYS A 506 29.03 27.28 -6.33
CA LYS A 506 27.78 26.83 -5.71
C LYS A 506 26.69 26.74 -6.77
N VAL A 507 25.75 25.84 -6.49
CA VAL A 507 24.56 25.65 -7.31
C VAL A 507 23.31 25.86 -6.48
N PHE A 508 22.18 26.10 -7.15
CA PHE A 508 20.89 26.09 -6.48
C PHE A 508 20.56 24.70 -5.93
N TYR A 509 19.87 24.69 -4.81
CA TYR A 509 19.32 23.49 -4.22
C TYR A 509 18.16 22.99 -5.08
N VAL A 510 18.18 21.70 -5.45
CA VAL A 510 17.21 21.09 -6.36
C VAL A 510 15.74 21.39 -6.03
N TRP A 511 15.38 21.46 -4.74
CA TRP A 511 14.00 21.73 -4.34
C TRP A 511 13.57 23.21 -4.42
N PHE A 512 14.50 24.11 -4.72
CA PHE A 512 14.20 25.48 -5.12
C PHE A 512 13.88 25.56 -6.62
N ASP A 513 14.68 24.92 -7.48
CA ASP A 513 14.57 25.06 -8.93
C ASP A 513 13.73 23.98 -9.63
N ALA A 514 13.55 22.79 -9.06
CA ALA A 514 12.77 21.72 -9.68
C ALA A 514 11.32 22.14 -10.02
N PRO A 515 10.56 22.85 -9.16
CA PRO A 515 9.25 23.37 -9.55
C PRO A 515 9.29 24.42 -10.67
N ILE A 516 10.39 25.16 -10.81
CA ILE A 516 10.62 26.09 -11.94
C ILE A 516 10.80 25.30 -13.25
N GLY A 517 11.15 24.01 -13.15
CA GLY A 517 11.16 23.04 -14.25
C GLY A 517 9.87 23.03 -15.07
N TYR A 518 8.70 23.23 -14.44
CA TYR A 518 7.45 23.30 -15.22
C TYR A 518 7.43 24.47 -16.21
N MET A 519 8.01 25.62 -15.82
CA MET A 519 8.09 26.81 -16.66
C MET A 519 9.10 26.62 -17.79
N SER A 520 10.30 26.10 -17.48
CA SER A 520 11.34 25.87 -18.48
C SER A 520 10.95 24.79 -19.49
N ILE A 521 10.33 23.70 -19.06
CA ILE A 521 9.79 22.68 -19.96
C ILE A 521 8.71 23.28 -20.87
N THR A 522 7.88 24.19 -20.35
CA THR A 522 6.90 24.90 -21.19
C THR A 522 7.59 25.84 -22.20
N LYS A 523 8.70 26.48 -21.83
CA LYS A 523 9.52 27.31 -22.72
C LYS A 523 10.17 26.51 -23.84
N VAL A 524 10.66 25.31 -23.54
CA VAL A 524 11.17 24.37 -24.55
C VAL A 524 10.05 23.93 -25.50
N TYR A 525 8.84 23.71 -24.98
CA TYR A 525 7.68 23.35 -25.80
C TYR A 525 7.22 24.48 -26.73
N THR A 526 7.23 25.72 -26.27
CA THR A 526 6.81 26.88 -27.08
C THR A 526 7.50 28.17 -26.66
N LYS A 527 7.89 28.98 -27.65
CA LYS A 527 8.44 30.33 -27.43
C LYS A 527 7.46 31.27 -26.73
N GLU A 528 6.15 31.01 -26.84
CA GLU A 528 5.07 31.80 -26.24
C GLU A 528 4.64 31.28 -24.85
N TRP A 529 5.53 30.59 -24.13
CA TRP A 529 5.25 29.96 -22.83
C TRP A 529 4.70 30.91 -21.76
N LEU A 530 5.05 32.20 -21.82
CA LEU A 530 4.51 33.23 -20.93
C LEU A 530 2.99 33.37 -21.06
N LYS A 531 2.37 33.01 -22.20
CA LYS A 531 0.90 32.99 -22.28
C LYS A 531 0.27 32.04 -21.25
N TRP A 532 0.96 30.96 -20.87
CA TRP A 532 0.52 30.04 -19.83
C TRP A 532 0.94 30.47 -18.42
N TRP A 533 2.15 31.01 -18.27
CA TRP A 533 2.77 31.26 -16.97
C TRP A 533 2.71 32.71 -16.50
N GLN A 534 2.37 33.66 -17.37
CA GLN A 534 2.07 35.07 -17.09
C GLN A 534 0.96 35.53 -18.07
N PRO A 535 -0.24 34.95 -18.00
CA PRO A 535 -1.31 35.29 -18.93
C PRO A 535 -1.71 36.77 -18.77
N ASN A 536 -2.15 37.39 -19.88
CA ASN A 536 -2.75 38.71 -19.79
C ASN A 536 -4.05 38.65 -18.94
N PRO A 537 -4.50 39.77 -18.33
CA PRO A 537 -5.67 39.77 -17.44
C PRO A 537 -6.98 39.29 -18.07
N LYS A 538 -7.11 39.27 -19.40
CA LYS A 538 -8.31 38.79 -20.11
C LYS A 538 -8.30 37.28 -20.31
N THR A 539 -7.15 36.63 -20.13
CA THR A 539 -6.95 35.21 -20.34
C THR A 539 -6.82 34.52 -18.99
N GLN A 540 -7.79 33.69 -18.63
CA GLN A 540 -7.71 32.90 -17.41
C GLN A 540 -7.01 31.57 -17.70
N VAL A 541 -5.99 31.25 -16.90
CA VAL A 541 -5.33 29.94 -16.85
C VAL A 541 -5.58 29.33 -15.48
N THR A 542 -6.01 28.06 -15.44
CA THR A 542 -6.14 27.30 -14.19
C THR A 542 -5.08 26.21 -14.13
N LEU A 543 -4.17 26.32 -13.16
CA LEU A 543 -3.08 25.37 -12.91
C LEU A 543 -3.52 24.26 -11.95
N TYR A 544 -3.47 23.02 -12.45
CA TYR A 544 -3.67 21.78 -11.71
C TYR A 544 -2.34 21.05 -11.54
N GLN A 545 -2.00 20.65 -10.32
CA GLN A 545 -0.78 19.89 -10.03
C GLN A 545 -1.09 18.56 -9.36
N PHE A 546 -0.48 17.49 -9.86
CA PHE A 546 -0.64 16.13 -9.37
C PHE A 546 0.68 15.58 -8.82
N MET A 547 0.65 15.07 -7.60
CA MET A 547 1.85 14.58 -6.92
C MET A 547 1.54 13.61 -5.77
N ALA A 548 2.57 12.97 -5.22
CA ALA A 548 2.47 12.30 -3.92
C ALA A 548 2.62 13.32 -2.77
N LYS A 549 2.16 12.94 -1.58
CA LYS A 549 2.08 13.84 -0.39
C LYS A 549 3.41 14.47 0.05
N ASP A 550 4.53 13.82 -0.23
CA ASP A 550 5.88 14.30 0.07
C ASP A 550 6.25 15.57 -0.70
N ASN A 551 5.68 15.76 -1.90
CA ASN A 551 5.95 16.93 -2.73
C ASN A 551 5.10 18.17 -2.36
N VAL A 552 4.10 18.02 -1.50
CA VAL A 552 3.14 19.09 -1.17
C VAL A 552 3.85 20.37 -0.69
N PRO A 553 4.78 20.35 0.29
CA PRO A 553 5.40 21.58 0.80
C PRO A 553 6.13 22.39 -0.29
N PHE A 554 6.70 21.72 -1.29
CA PHE A 554 7.41 22.42 -2.36
C PHE A 554 6.46 23.17 -3.31
N HIS A 555 5.23 22.66 -3.47
CA HIS A 555 4.23 23.21 -4.38
C HIS A 555 3.19 24.08 -3.68
N SER A 556 3.02 23.93 -2.37
CA SER A 556 2.11 24.76 -1.57
C SER A 556 2.83 25.86 -0.79
N ILE A 557 4.14 25.75 -0.54
CA ILE A 557 4.92 26.75 0.21
C ILE A 557 6.05 27.32 -0.65
N MET A 558 7.05 26.50 -1.03
CA MET A 558 8.30 27.00 -1.62
C MET A 558 8.10 27.70 -2.96
N PHE A 559 7.45 27.04 -3.92
CA PHE A 559 7.26 27.58 -5.26
C PHE A 559 6.28 28.77 -5.27
N PRO A 560 5.09 28.72 -4.63
CA PRO A 560 4.24 29.89 -4.50
C PRO A 560 4.93 31.07 -3.80
N SER A 561 5.75 30.82 -2.76
CA SER A 561 6.54 31.87 -2.10
C SER A 561 7.50 32.55 -3.08
N THR A 562 8.19 31.76 -3.90
CA THR A 562 9.11 32.26 -4.93
C THR A 562 8.38 33.15 -5.94
N LEU A 563 7.21 32.71 -6.42
CA LEU A 563 6.40 33.49 -7.36
C LEU A 563 5.83 34.77 -6.74
N HIS A 564 5.34 34.72 -5.49
CA HIS A 564 4.88 35.88 -4.73
C HIS A 564 6.00 36.87 -4.43
N ALA A 565 7.22 36.38 -4.20
CA ALA A 565 8.40 37.21 -3.99
C ALA A 565 8.81 37.94 -5.29
N CYS A 566 8.64 37.32 -6.46
CA CYS A 566 8.88 37.98 -7.75
C CYS A 566 7.84 39.08 -8.05
N ASN A 567 6.58 38.85 -7.69
CA ASN A 567 5.46 39.80 -7.84
C ASN A 567 5.24 40.29 -9.30
N GLN A 568 5.35 39.39 -10.28
CA GLN A 568 5.21 39.69 -11.72
C GLN A 568 3.89 39.18 -12.35
N GLY A 569 2.92 38.76 -11.53
CA GLY A 569 1.66 38.19 -12.05
C GLY A 569 1.82 36.81 -12.68
N TYR A 570 2.76 36.00 -12.19
CA TYR A 570 2.89 34.61 -12.60
C TYR A 570 1.63 33.79 -12.25
N THR A 571 1.32 32.79 -13.07
CA THR A 571 0.31 31.76 -12.77
C THR A 571 0.76 30.97 -11.55
N ILE A 572 0.00 31.10 -10.46
CA ILE A 572 0.20 30.33 -9.22
C ILE A 572 -0.81 29.17 -9.21
N LEU A 573 -0.46 28.09 -8.51
CA LEU A 573 -1.28 26.90 -8.30
C LEU A 573 -2.74 27.23 -7.93
N ASN A 574 -3.70 26.64 -8.65
CA ASN A 574 -5.12 26.76 -8.33
C ASN A 574 -5.67 25.51 -7.63
N ARG A 575 -5.23 24.33 -8.07
CA ARG A 575 -5.75 23.04 -7.61
C ARG A 575 -4.61 22.03 -7.39
N LEU A 576 -4.44 21.60 -6.14
CA LEU A 576 -3.45 20.60 -5.76
C LEU A 576 -4.10 19.26 -5.44
N PHE A 577 -3.79 18.24 -6.24
CA PHE A 577 -4.25 16.87 -6.03
C PHE A 577 -3.08 15.98 -5.62
N ALA A 578 -2.89 15.89 -4.30
CA ALA A 578 -1.91 14.99 -3.71
C ALA A 578 -2.52 13.63 -3.33
N THR A 579 -1.76 12.55 -3.52
CA THR A 579 -2.13 11.17 -3.13
C THR A 579 -1.31 10.64 -1.96
N GLU A 580 -1.86 9.63 -1.29
CA GLU A 580 -1.17 8.74 -0.37
C GLU A 580 -0.29 7.73 -1.12
N TYR A 581 0.36 6.80 -0.42
CA TYR A 581 1.27 5.84 -1.05
C TYR A 581 0.55 4.59 -1.56
N LEU A 582 1.06 4.05 -2.68
CA LEU A 582 0.78 2.69 -3.10
C LEU A 582 1.88 1.76 -2.58
N ASN A 583 1.48 0.77 -1.80
CA ASN A 583 2.31 -0.34 -1.34
C ASN A 583 2.18 -1.54 -2.29
N TYR A 584 3.06 -2.54 -2.13
CA TYR A 584 3.10 -3.74 -2.95
C TYR A 584 2.92 -4.99 -2.07
N GLU A 585 1.84 -5.73 -2.32
CA GLU A 585 1.37 -6.84 -1.48
C GLU A 585 1.33 -6.41 0.00
N ASN A 586 2.09 -7.10 0.86
CA ASN A 586 2.16 -6.83 2.30
C ASN A 586 3.29 -5.87 2.70
N GLY A 587 3.94 -5.19 1.74
CA GLY A 587 5.12 -4.39 1.99
C GLY A 587 5.30 -3.21 1.04
N LYS A 588 6.51 -2.63 1.02
CA LYS A 588 6.86 -1.50 0.15
C LYS A 588 7.62 -1.97 -1.08
N PHE A 589 7.49 -1.23 -2.19
CA PHE A 589 8.38 -1.36 -3.34
C PHE A 589 9.84 -1.23 -2.91
N SER A 590 10.71 -2.09 -3.43
CA SER A 590 12.14 -2.08 -3.08
C SER A 590 13.00 -2.55 -4.25
N LYS A 591 13.68 -1.61 -4.90
CA LYS A 591 14.59 -1.89 -6.02
C LYS A 591 15.79 -2.74 -5.57
N SER A 592 16.38 -2.43 -4.42
CA SER A 592 17.54 -3.17 -3.89
C SER A 592 17.22 -4.62 -3.57
N ARG A 593 15.99 -4.91 -3.12
CA ARG A 593 15.52 -6.28 -2.83
C ARG A 593 14.82 -6.95 -4.02
N GLY A 594 14.59 -6.23 -5.13
CA GLY A 594 13.83 -6.72 -6.28
C GLY A 594 12.35 -6.97 -6.00
N ILE A 595 11.75 -6.24 -5.05
CA ILE A 595 10.36 -6.41 -4.61
C ILE A 595 9.48 -5.37 -5.31
N GLY A 596 8.45 -5.85 -6.00
CA GLY A 596 7.47 -5.00 -6.68
C GLY A 596 7.69 -4.91 -8.19
N VAL A 597 6.67 -4.41 -8.87
CA VAL A 597 6.67 -4.18 -10.32
C VAL A 597 7.19 -2.78 -10.64
N PHE A 598 8.26 -2.70 -11.42
CA PHE A 598 8.74 -1.44 -11.96
C PHE A 598 8.15 -1.17 -13.35
N GLY A 599 8.18 0.08 -13.82
CA GLY A 599 7.50 0.47 -15.05
C GLY A 599 8.02 -0.27 -16.29
N ASN A 600 9.31 -0.61 -16.31
CA ASN A 600 9.93 -1.43 -17.35
C ASN A 600 9.52 -2.91 -17.27
N ASP A 601 9.15 -3.39 -16.08
CA ASP A 601 8.75 -4.78 -15.87
C ASP A 601 7.30 -5.01 -16.32
N ALA A 602 6.44 -3.99 -16.21
CA ALA A 602 5.01 -4.09 -16.49
C ALA A 602 4.73 -4.58 -17.92
N LYS A 603 5.49 -4.09 -18.90
CA LYS A 603 5.41 -4.53 -20.30
C LYS A 603 5.75 -6.01 -20.50
N ASP A 604 6.64 -6.56 -19.67
CA ASP A 604 7.14 -7.93 -19.80
C ASP A 604 6.22 -8.95 -19.10
N THR A 605 5.09 -8.51 -18.56
CA THR A 605 4.10 -9.39 -17.90
C THR A 605 3.12 -10.03 -18.88
N GLY A 606 3.02 -9.51 -20.11
CA GLY A 606 1.99 -9.89 -21.08
C GLY A 606 0.59 -9.32 -20.77
N ILE A 607 0.43 -8.57 -19.66
CA ILE A 607 -0.81 -7.87 -19.34
C ILE A 607 -0.81 -6.50 -20.05
N PRO A 608 -1.87 -6.16 -20.81
CA PRO A 608 -1.95 -4.88 -21.50
C PRO A 608 -1.88 -3.66 -20.56
N SER A 609 -1.35 -2.55 -21.05
CA SER A 609 -1.20 -1.31 -20.26
C SER A 609 -2.52 -0.82 -19.69
N ASP A 610 -3.62 -0.89 -20.45
CA ASP A 610 -4.94 -0.46 -20.00
C ASP A 610 -5.47 -1.25 -18.78
N ILE A 611 -5.07 -2.52 -18.64
CA ILE A 611 -5.43 -3.32 -17.46
C ILE A 611 -4.69 -2.83 -16.22
N PHE A 612 -3.41 -2.48 -16.36
CA PHE A 612 -2.68 -1.81 -15.27
C PHE A 612 -3.28 -0.44 -14.94
N ARG A 613 -3.59 0.37 -15.96
CA ARG A 613 -4.21 1.68 -15.77
C ARG A 613 -5.53 1.56 -15.00
N PHE A 614 -6.41 0.66 -15.44
CA PHE A 614 -7.67 0.38 -14.76
C PHE A 614 -7.46 0.02 -13.30
N TYR A 615 -6.60 -0.96 -13.01
CA TYR A 615 -6.45 -1.47 -11.65
C TYR A 615 -5.79 -0.46 -10.72
N LEU A 616 -4.76 0.25 -11.19
CA LEU A 616 -4.10 1.28 -10.41
C LEU A 616 -5.06 2.44 -10.10
N LEU A 617 -5.93 2.82 -11.04
CA LEU A 617 -6.95 3.86 -10.81
C LEU A 617 -8.08 3.37 -9.91
N PHE A 618 -8.45 2.09 -10.00
CA PHE A 618 -9.41 1.44 -9.11
C PHE A 618 -8.93 1.41 -7.66
N LEU A 619 -7.61 1.33 -7.46
CA LEU A 619 -6.92 1.37 -6.16
C LEU A 619 -6.21 2.70 -5.87
N ARG A 620 -6.56 3.78 -6.56
CA ARG A 620 -5.86 5.05 -6.39
C ARG A 620 -5.87 5.47 -4.90
N PRO A 621 -4.70 5.74 -4.29
CA PRO A 621 -4.60 6.04 -2.87
C PRO A 621 -4.99 7.50 -2.58
N GLU A 622 -6.29 7.81 -2.56
CA GLU A 622 -6.79 9.19 -2.43
C GLU A 622 -6.87 9.67 -0.98
N SER A 623 -7.38 8.83 -0.08
CA SER A 623 -7.62 9.16 1.34
C SER A 623 -6.71 8.41 2.32
N GLN A 624 -6.18 7.26 1.90
CA GLN A 624 -5.29 6.41 2.67
C GLN A 624 -4.40 5.61 1.72
N ASP A 625 -3.34 5.03 2.27
CA ASP A 625 -2.48 4.10 1.54
C ASP A 625 -3.30 2.94 0.96
N SER A 626 -2.89 2.47 -0.22
CA SER A 626 -3.49 1.32 -0.90
C SER A 626 -2.43 0.26 -1.22
N ASN A 627 -2.83 -0.99 -1.39
CA ASN A 627 -1.92 -2.10 -1.63
C ASN A 627 -2.19 -2.71 -3.00
N PHE A 628 -1.20 -2.76 -3.87
CA PHE A 628 -1.27 -3.54 -5.10
C PHE A 628 -1.23 -5.04 -4.76
N SER A 629 -2.16 -5.84 -5.29
CA SER A 629 -2.12 -7.29 -5.15
C SER A 629 -2.41 -7.99 -6.48
N TRP A 630 -1.60 -8.99 -6.83
CA TRP A 630 -1.81 -9.75 -8.07
C TRP A 630 -3.14 -10.52 -8.08
N ALA A 631 -3.54 -11.05 -6.93
CA ALA A 631 -4.80 -11.79 -6.80
C ALA A 631 -6.01 -10.87 -6.98
N ASP A 632 -5.95 -9.66 -6.43
CA ASP A 632 -7.02 -8.67 -6.57
C ASP A 632 -7.02 -8.04 -7.97
N LEU A 633 -5.87 -7.83 -8.61
CA LEU A 633 -5.78 -7.45 -10.03
C LEU A 633 -6.57 -8.45 -10.91
N ALA A 634 -6.27 -9.74 -10.77
CA ALA A 634 -6.95 -10.79 -11.53
C ALA A 634 -8.44 -10.84 -11.20
N THR A 635 -8.81 -10.69 -9.92
CA THR A 635 -10.21 -10.66 -9.50
C THR A 635 -10.95 -9.50 -10.15
N LYS A 636 -10.44 -8.27 -10.06
CA LYS A 636 -11.09 -7.08 -10.63
C LYS A 636 -11.10 -7.08 -12.14
N ASN A 637 -10.07 -7.59 -12.80
CA ASN A 637 -10.12 -7.86 -14.24
C ASN A 637 -11.27 -8.82 -14.59
N ASN A 638 -11.35 -9.96 -13.91
CA ASN A 638 -12.33 -10.99 -14.25
C ASN A 638 -13.76 -10.57 -13.89
N THR A 639 -13.96 -9.82 -12.80
CA THR A 639 -15.32 -9.44 -12.35
C THR A 639 -15.79 -8.11 -12.96
N GLU A 640 -14.97 -7.06 -12.92
CA GLU A 640 -15.40 -5.71 -13.33
C GLU A 640 -15.19 -5.46 -14.82
N LEU A 641 -14.04 -5.87 -15.35
CA LEU A 641 -13.76 -5.70 -16.78
C LEU A 641 -14.45 -6.79 -17.60
N LEU A 642 -14.13 -8.07 -17.37
CA LEU A 642 -14.64 -9.15 -18.21
C LEU A 642 -16.15 -9.38 -18.03
N ASN A 643 -16.61 -9.65 -16.80
CA ASN A 643 -17.99 -10.07 -16.55
C ASN A 643 -19.02 -8.91 -16.54
N ASN A 644 -18.58 -7.67 -16.34
CA ASN A 644 -19.47 -6.51 -16.31
C ASN A 644 -19.30 -5.64 -17.57
N LEU A 645 -18.23 -4.84 -17.66
CA LEU A 645 -18.03 -3.86 -18.73
C LEU A 645 -17.93 -4.51 -20.12
N GLY A 646 -17.05 -5.50 -20.25
CA GLY A 646 -16.79 -6.22 -21.50
C GLY A 646 -18.01 -7.03 -21.94
N ASN A 647 -18.67 -7.72 -21.01
CA ASN A 647 -19.92 -8.44 -21.27
C ASN A 647 -21.03 -7.49 -21.76
N PHE A 648 -21.21 -6.34 -21.11
CA PHE A 648 -22.21 -5.35 -21.51
C PHE A 648 -21.99 -4.88 -22.95
N ILE A 649 -20.77 -4.45 -23.28
CA ILE A 649 -20.42 -3.96 -24.61
C ILE A 649 -20.59 -5.08 -25.64
N LEU A 650 -19.98 -6.25 -25.39
CA LEU A 650 -20.02 -7.37 -26.33
C LEU A 650 -21.45 -7.81 -26.64
N ARG A 651 -22.31 -7.97 -25.63
CA ARG A 651 -23.70 -8.38 -25.85
C ARG A 651 -24.51 -7.33 -26.60
N SER A 652 -24.35 -6.05 -26.26
CA SER A 652 -25.05 -4.95 -26.92
C SER A 652 -24.75 -4.94 -28.42
N LEU A 653 -23.47 -5.07 -28.79
CA LEU A 653 -23.05 -5.04 -30.19
C LEU A 653 -23.34 -6.35 -30.93
N SER A 654 -23.14 -7.50 -30.29
CA SER A 654 -23.45 -8.80 -30.89
C SER A 654 -24.94 -8.95 -31.19
N PHE A 655 -25.82 -8.39 -30.36
CA PHE A 655 -27.25 -8.40 -30.62
C PHE A 655 -27.66 -7.44 -31.73
N ALA A 656 -27.03 -6.26 -31.82
CA ALA A 656 -27.21 -5.37 -32.98
C ALA A 656 -26.75 -6.04 -34.29
N GLU A 657 -25.59 -6.71 -34.28
CA GLU A 657 -25.08 -7.48 -35.43
C GLU A 657 -26.04 -8.61 -35.81
N LYS A 658 -26.42 -9.45 -34.85
CA LYS A 658 -27.18 -10.68 -35.07
C LYS A 658 -28.63 -10.44 -35.48
N PHE A 659 -29.30 -9.46 -34.88
CA PHE A 659 -30.75 -9.29 -35.01
C PHE A 659 -31.16 -8.11 -35.89
N PHE A 660 -30.25 -7.16 -36.13
CA PHE A 660 -30.54 -5.93 -36.87
C PHE A 660 -29.51 -5.66 -37.98
N GLU A 661 -28.87 -6.71 -38.51
CA GLU A 661 -27.88 -6.65 -39.60
C GLU A 661 -26.73 -5.67 -39.33
N GLY A 662 -26.35 -5.50 -38.06
CA GLY A 662 -25.32 -4.56 -37.64
C GLY A 662 -25.72 -3.10 -37.79
N LYS A 663 -27.02 -2.79 -37.87
CA LYS A 663 -27.53 -1.42 -37.88
C LYS A 663 -28.16 -1.08 -36.54
N VAL A 664 -27.91 0.12 -36.03
CA VAL A 664 -28.56 0.65 -34.82
C VAL A 664 -30.06 0.80 -35.11
N PRO A 665 -30.94 0.08 -34.42
CA PRO A 665 -32.36 0.06 -34.73
C PRO A 665 -33.11 1.29 -34.14
N PRO A 666 -34.35 1.56 -34.55
CA PRO A 666 -35.16 2.66 -34.01
C PRO A 666 -35.39 2.55 -32.49
N ILE A 667 -35.48 3.70 -31.82
CA ILE A 667 -35.69 3.80 -30.37
C ILE A 667 -37.03 4.48 -30.08
N VAL A 668 -37.95 3.74 -29.46
CA VAL A 668 -39.21 4.24 -28.90
C VAL A 668 -39.10 4.19 -27.37
N LEU A 669 -39.28 5.33 -26.71
CA LEU A 669 -39.05 5.46 -25.27
C LEU A 669 -40.28 5.03 -24.45
N GLY A 670 -40.23 3.80 -23.90
CA GLY A 670 -41.13 3.32 -22.85
C GLY A 670 -40.68 3.77 -21.45
N SER A 671 -41.34 3.25 -20.41
CA SER A 671 -40.99 3.59 -19.01
C SER A 671 -39.59 3.11 -18.63
N GLU A 672 -39.22 1.89 -18.99
CA GLU A 672 -37.92 1.29 -18.65
C GLU A 672 -36.77 1.96 -19.41
N GLU A 673 -36.96 2.36 -20.67
CA GLU A 673 -35.96 3.12 -21.44
C GLU A 673 -35.69 4.49 -20.80
N LYS A 674 -36.75 5.18 -20.35
CA LYS A 674 -36.64 6.48 -19.68
C LYS A 674 -35.90 6.35 -18.34
N GLU A 675 -36.16 5.29 -17.60
CA GLU A 675 -35.48 4.98 -16.35
C GLU A 675 -33.99 4.72 -16.55
N LEU A 676 -33.60 3.90 -17.55
CA LEU A 676 -32.19 3.67 -17.88
C LEU A 676 -31.47 4.96 -18.29
N ILE A 677 -32.12 5.83 -19.09
CA ILE A 677 -31.59 7.15 -19.45
C ILE A 677 -31.39 8.01 -18.19
N GLY A 678 -32.35 7.98 -17.26
CA GLY A 678 -32.27 8.67 -15.97
C GLY A 678 -31.08 8.21 -15.12
N HIS A 679 -30.89 6.89 -14.96
CA HIS A 679 -29.76 6.34 -14.20
C HIS A 679 -28.43 6.72 -14.82
N ALA A 680 -28.30 6.57 -16.15
CA ALA A 680 -27.10 6.95 -16.87
C ALA A 680 -26.78 8.46 -16.74
N ALA A 681 -27.80 9.32 -16.75
CA ALA A 681 -27.63 10.76 -16.59
C ALA A 681 -27.17 11.14 -15.17
N VAL A 682 -27.73 10.50 -14.13
CA VAL A 682 -27.31 10.73 -12.73
C VAL A 682 -25.86 10.30 -12.51
N GLU A 683 -25.48 9.13 -13.01
CA GLU A 683 -24.10 8.64 -12.89
C GLU A 683 -23.11 9.48 -13.71
N LEU A 684 -23.50 9.97 -14.89
CA LEU A 684 -22.71 10.93 -15.66
C LEU A 684 -22.45 12.22 -14.87
N LYS A 685 -23.49 12.79 -14.24
CA LYS A 685 -23.35 13.99 -13.42
C LYS A 685 -22.44 13.74 -12.22
N ALA A 686 -22.57 12.59 -11.57
CA ALA A 686 -21.72 12.20 -10.44
C ALA A 686 -20.25 11.99 -10.86
N TYR A 687 -20.02 11.37 -12.03
CA TYR A 687 -18.71 11.24 -12.65
C TYR A 687 -18.04 12.60 -12.85
N ILE A 688 -18.74 13.54 -13.49
CA ILE A 688 -18.23 14.90 -13.73
C ILE A 688 -17.83 15.54 -12.40
N GLN A 689 -18.72 15.53 -11.41
CA GLN A 689 -18.46 16.12 -10.08
C GLN A 689 -17.26 15.48 -9.37
N ALA A 690 -17.06 14.17 -9.54
CA ALA A 690 -15.91 13.47 -8.97
C ALA A 690 -14.61 13.91 -9.63
N LEU A 691 -14.55 13.96 -10.96
CA LEU A 691 -13.33 14.33 -11.69
C LEU A 691 -12.96 15.80 -11.50
N GLU A 692 -13.93 16.73 -11.44
CA GLU A 692 -13.64 18.14 -11.11
C GLU A 692 -12.95 18.31 -9.75
N ARG A 693 -13.21 17.39 -8.81
CA ARG A 693 -12.62 17.38 -7.45
C ARG A 693 -11.41 16.45 -7.32
N GLY A 694 -10.89 15.92 -8.43
CA GLY A 694 -9.74 15.00 -8.41
C GLY A 694 -10.01 13.64 -7.76
N ARG A 695 -11.28 13.23 -7.63
CA ARG A 695 -11.73 11.92 -7.11
C ARG A 695 -11.82 10.90 -8.25
N LEU A 696 -10.67 10.57 -8.82
CA LEU A 696 -10.55 9.74 -10.01
C LEU A 696 -10.99 8.28 -9.76
N ARG A 697 -10.80 7.78 -8.53
CA ARG A 697 -11.26 6.44 -8.13
C ARG A 697 -12.79 6.33 -8.15
N GLU A 698 -13.48 7.34 -7.62
CA GLU A 698 -14.94 7.40 -7.63
C GLU A 698 -15.48 7.52 -9.06
N GLY A 699 -14.83 8.30 -9.91
CA GLY A 699 -15.18 8.38 -11.34
C GLY A 699 -15.28 7.01 -12.00
N LEU A 700 -14.30 6.13 -11.77
CA LEU A 700 -14.30 4.78 -12.35
C LEU A 700 -15.49 3.93 -11.85
N LYS A 701 -15.91 4.09 -10.59
CA LYS A 701 -17.08 3.41 -10.04
C LYS A 701 -18.35 3.76 -10.82
N TYR A 702 -18.53 5.04 -11.16
CA TYR A 702 -19.72 5.49 -11.89
C TYR A 702 -19.78 4.94 -13.31
N ILE A 703 -18.63 4.79 -13.99
CA ILE A 703 -18.56 4.10 -15.29
C ILE A 703 -19.05 2.66 -15.16
N LEU A 704 -18.53 1.93 -14.16
CA LEU A 704 -18.89 0.53 -13.93
C LEU A 704 -20.36 0.37 -13.50
N ASN A 705 -20.95 1.37 -12.83
CA ASN A 705 -22.37 1.38 -12.50
C ASN A 705 -23.24 1.48 -13.77
N ILE A 706 -22.90 2.38 -14.70
CA ILE A 706 -23.63 2.51 -15.97
C ILE A 706 -23.64 1.18 -16.74
N SER A 707 -22.52 0.47 -16.78
CA SER A 707 -22.48 -0.86 -17.43
C SER A 707 -23.30 -1.91 -16.67
N ARG A 708 -23.40 -1.84 -15.33
CA ARG A 708 -24.27 -2.72 -14.53
C ARG A 708 -25.74 -2.47 -14.83
N TYR A 709 -26.19 -1.21 -14.84
CA TYR A 709 -27.57 -0.87 -15.24
C TYR A 709 -27.88 -1.33 -16.67
N GLY A 710 -26.92 -1.16 -17.59
CA GLY A 710 -27.05 -1.69 -18.96
C GLY A 710 -27.19 -3.21 -19.01
N ASN A 711 -26.38 -3.95 -18.25
CA ASN A 711 -26.48 -5.42 -18.14
C ASN A 711 -27.83 -5.84 -17.53
N GLN A 712 -28.28 -5.17 -16.46
CA GLN A 712 -29.52 -5.46 -15.74
C GLN A 712 -30.73 -5.22 -16.65
N TYR A 713 -30.81 -4.05 -17.29
CA TYR A 713 -31.86 -3.72 -18.26
C TYR A 713 -31.90 -4.70 -19.43
N MET A 714 -30.73 -5.09 -19.95
CA MET A 714 -30.66 -6.10 -21.00
C MET A 714 -31.19 -7.46 -20.50
N GLN A 715 -30.91 -7.82 -19.24
CA GLN A 715 -31.33 -9.09 -18.66
C GLN A 715 -32.83 -9.15 -18.33
N SER A 716 -33.41 -8.05 -17.84
CA SER A 716 -34.84 -7.94 -17.54
C SER A 716 -35.68 -7.87 -18.82
N THR A 717 -35.23 -7.10 -19.82
CA THR A 717 -35.95 -6.91 -21.09
C THR A 717 -35.89 -8.14 -21.99
N GLN A 718 -34.83 -8.94 -21.91
CA GLN A 718 -34.63 -10.13 -22.75
C GLN A 718 -34.83 -9.89 -24.26
N PRO A 719 -34.11 -8.93 -24.89
CA PRO A 719 -34.32 -8.58 -26.30
C PRO A 719 -34.12 -9.77 -27.27
N TRP A 720 -33.29 -10.76 -26.92
CA TRP A 720 -33.09 -11.98 -27.71
C TRP A 720 -34.30 -12.93 -27.74
N VAL A 721 -35.23 -12.77 -26.79
CA VAL A 721 -36.53 -13.44 -26.77
C VAL A 721 -37.55 -12.59 -27.50
N LEU A 722 -37.65 -11.31 -27.14
CA LEU A 722 -38.64 -10.37 -27.68
C LEU A 722 -38.56 -10.22 -29.21
N VAL A 723 -37.36 -10.29 -29.79
CA VAL A 723 -37.16 -10.20 -31.24
C VAL A 723 -37.83 -11.33 -32.03
N LYS A 724 -38.22 -12.43 -31.37
CA LYS A 724 -38.92 -13.57 -31.98
C LYS A 724 -40.44 -13.52 -31.75
N GLY A 725 -40.93 -12.47 -31.12
CA GLY A 725 -42.30 -12.33 -30.65
C GLY A 725 -43.24 -11.61 -31.61
N THR A 726 -44.28 -10.98 -31.05
CA THR A 726 -45.22 -10.09 -31.76
C THR A 726 -44.53 -8.83 -32.26
N ASP A 727 -45.17 -8.05 -33.13
CA ASP A 727 -44.58 -6.82 -33.66
C ASP A 727 -44.31 -5.77 -32.56
N GLU A 728 -45.16 -5.71 -31.54
CA GLU A 728 -44.93 -4.90 -30.32
C GLU A 728 -43.68 -5.37 -29.54
N GLN A 729 -43.48 -6.69 -29.42
CA GLN A 729 -42.30 -7.25 -28.77
C GLN A 729 -41.03 -6.98 -29.59
N LYS A 730 -41.11 -7.06 -30.92
CA LYS A 730 -39.99 -6.70 -31.81
C LYS A 730 -39.64 -5.21 -31.71
N GLU A 731 -40.63 -4.32 -31.61
CA GLU A 731 -40.40 -2.90 -31.40
C GLU A 731 -39.70 -2.65 -30.05
N ARG A 732 -40.13 -3.33 -28.99
CA ARG A 732 -39.44 -3.26 -27.69
C ARG A 732 -38.00 -3.78 -27.75
N ALA A 733 -37.76 -4.88 -28.47
CA ALA A 733 -36.41 -5.39 -28.70
C ALA A 733 -35.54 -4.39 -29.49
N SER A 734 -36.12 -3.73 -30.50
CA SER A 734 -35.50 -2.65 -31.28
C SER A 734 -35.09 -1.51 -30.36
N SER A 735 -36.02 -0.96 -29.57
CA SER A 735 -35.75 0.14 -28.65
C SER A 735 -34.64 -0.18 -27.66
N ALA A 736 -34.68 -1.37 -27.07
CA ALA A 736 -33.67 -1.81 -26.11
C ALA A 736 -32.28 -1.86 -26.73
N ILE A 737 -32.10 -2.52 -27.88
CA ILE A 737 -30.78 -2.63 -28.52
C ILE A 737 -30.28 -1.28 -29.03
N GLY A 738 -31.15 -0.45 -29.59
CA GLY A 738 -30.79 0.90 -30.05
C GLY A 738 -30.32 1.80 -28.90
N LEU A 739 -31.01 1.75 -27.74
CA LEU A 739 -30.61 2.49 -26.54
C LEU A 739 -29.28 1.97 -25.99
N LEU A 740 -29.10 0.64 -25.89
CA LEU A 740 -27.87 0.04 -25.36
C LEU A 740 -26.63 0.38 -26.19
N CYS A 741 -26.75 0.45 -27.52
CA CYS A 741 -25.67 0.92 -28.40
C CYS A 741 -25.23 2.37 -28.06
N ASN A 742 -26.18 3.23 -27.70
CA ASN A 742 -25.87 4.60 -27.27
C ASN A 742 -25.29 4.67 -25.85
N VAL A 743 -25.72 3.79 -24.95
CA VAL A 743 -25.12 3.65 -23.61
C VAL A 743 -23.67 3.15 -23.73
N VAL A 744 -23.35 2.25 -24.66
CA VAL A 744 -21.97 1.85 -24.97
C VAL A 744 -21.12 3.06 -25.36
N CYS A 745 -21.63 3.98 -26.19
CA CYS A 745 -20.92 5.22 -26.53
C CYS A 745 -20.72 6.11 -25.31
N LEU A 746 -21.72 6.25 -24.42
CA LEU A 746 -21.56 7.00 -23.17
C LEU A 746 -20.45 6.42 -22.30
N VAL A 747 -20.49 5.12 -22.04
CA VAL A 747 -19.47 4.41 -21.26
C VAL A 747 -18.09 4.61 -21.88
N SER A 748 -17.99 4.54 -23.21
CA SER A 748 -16.73 4.76 -23.94
C SER A 748 -16.19 6.17 -23.74
N SER A 749 -17.03 7.20 -23.78
CA SER A 749 -16.64 8.58 -23.49
C SER A 749 -16.07 8.76 -22.08
N LEU A 750 -16.70 8.13 -21.08
CA LEU A 750 -16.25 8.23 -19.70
C LEU A 750 -15.03 7.37 -19.40
N LEU A 751 -14.87 6.26 -20.13
CA LEU A 751 -13.76 5.33 -20.02
C LEU A 751 -12.49 5.81 -20.73
N ARG A 752 -12.61 6.65 -21.77
CA ARG A 752 -11.47 7.13 -22.57
C ARG A 752 -10.33 7.74 -21.75
N PRO A 753 -10.59 8.53 -20.68
CA PRO A 753 -9.52 8.99 -19.78
C PRO A 753 -8.78 7.86 -19.05
N TYR A 754 -9.44 6.74 -18.77
CA TYR A 754 -8.93 5.64 -17.95
C TYR A 754 -8.24 4.57 -18.80
N MET A 755 -8.90 4.08 -19.86
CA MET A 755 -8.46 2.98 -20.71
C MET A 755 -8.50 3.39 -22.19
N PRO A 756 -7.52 4.21 -22.63
CA PRO A 756 -7.54 4.77 -23.96
C PRO A 756 -7.55 3.71 -25.06
N GLN A 757 -6.65 2.73 -25.05
CA GLN A 757 -6.53 1.74 -26.14
C GLN A 757 -7.78 0.86 -26.27
N THR A 758 -8.39 0.53 -25.13
CA THR A 758 -9.65 -0.21 -25.06
C THR A 758 -10.76 0.57 -25.74
N VAL A 759 -10.83 1.89 -25.52
CA VAL A 759 -11.81 2.74 -26.20
C VAL A 759 -11.53 2.89 -27.69
N ASP A 760 -10.26 2.91 -28.12
CA ASP A 760 -9.93 2.89 -29.55
C ASP A 760 -10.46 1.60 -30.21
N THR A 761 -10.30 0.45 -29.53
CA THR A 761 -10.88 -0.83 -29.98
C THR A 761 -12.42 -0.79 -30.01
N ILE A 762 -13.06 -0.19 -29.01
CA ILE A 762 -14.53 -0.02 -29.01
C ILE A 762 -14.96 0.89 -30.18
N ALA A 763 -14.22 1.95 -30.49
CA ALA A 763 -14.50 2.83 -31.61
C ALA A 763 -14.55 2.08 -32.95
N GLU A 764 -13.59 1.17 -33.17
CA GLU A 764 -13.53 0.30 -34.35
C GLU A 764 -14.74 -0.65 -34.41
N GLN A 765 -15.10 -1.29 -33.29
CA GLN A 765 -16.28 -2.16 -33.22
C GLN A 765 -17.60 -1.39 -33.42
N MET A 766 -17.63 -0.12 -33.03
CA MET A 766 -18.78 0.77 -33.23
C MET A 766 -18.78 1.43 -34.61
N ASN A 767 -17.68 1.33 -35.36
CA ASN A 767 -17.45 2.03 -36.63
C ASN A 767 -17.70 3.55 -36.50
N VAL A 768 -17.04 4.17 -35.52
CA VAL A 768 -17.13 5.60 -35.23
C VAL A 768 -15.75 6.23 -35.10
N ASP A 769 -15.67 7.52 -35.40
CA ASP A 769 -14.46 8.30 -35.10
C ASP A 769 -14.38 8.60 -33.60
N VAL A 770 -13.19 8.47 -33.02
CA VAL A 770 -12.97 8.67 -31.57
C VAL A 770 -13.34 10.08 -31.07
N SER A 771 -13.41 11.09 -31.95
CA SER A 771 -13.82 12.45 -31.60
C SER A 771 -15.28 12.57 -31.15
N ILE A 772 -16.12 11.55 -31.40
CA ILE A 772 -17.51 11.54 -30.91
C ILE A 772 -17.59 11.33 -29.40
N PHE A 773 -16.53 10.79 -28.79
CA PHE A 773 -16.47 10.44 -27.37
C PHE A 773 -16.19 11.66 -26.47
N SER A 774 -16.97 12.72 -26.69
CA SER A 774 -17.02 13.90 -25.84
C SER A 774 -17.85 13.63 -24.58
N ILE A 775 -17.44 14.27 -23.48
CA ILE A 775 -18.17 14.22 -22.21
C ILE A 775 -19.03 15.49 -22.13
N MET A 776 -20.34 15.30 -22.29
CA MET A 776 -21.35 16.36 -22.17
C MET A 776 -21.86 16.46 -20.74
N GLU A 777 -22.51 17.58 -20.38
CA GLU A 777 -23.16 17.75 -19.06
C GLU A 777 -24.38 16.83 -18.88
N THR A 778 -25.01 16.44 -19.98
CA THR A 778 -26.21 15.59 -19.98
C THR A 778 -26.06 14.44 -20.97
N PHE A 779 -26.81 13.36 -20.74
CA PHE A 779 -26.79 12.20 -21.63
C PHE A 779 -27.65 12.48 -22.88
N GLN A 780 -27.00 12.47 -24.04
CA GLN A 780 -27.60 12.66 -25.35
C GLN A 780 -27.24 11.49 -26.27
N PRO A 781 -28.10 11.10 -27.23
CA PRO A 781 -27.80 10.03 -28.16
C PRO A 781 -26.55 10.35 -28.99
N TYR A 782 -25.71 9.34 -29.19
CA TYR A 782 -24.48 9.39 -29.99
C TYR A 782 -24.73 8.91 -31.43
N LEU A 783 -25.55 7.88 -31.60
CA LEU A 783 -25.75 7.18 -32.86
C LEU A 783 -27.17 7.41 -33.37
N LYS A 784 -27.29 7.67 -34.67
CA LYS A 784 -28.58 7.74 -35.35
C LYS A 784 -29.08 6.34 -35.69
N THR A 785 -30.39 6.18 -35.75
CA THR A 785 -31.02 5.00 -36.35
C THR A 785 -30.44 4.74 -37.75
N GLY A 786 -30.13 3.48 -38.03
CA GLY A 786 -29.51 3.03 -39.28
C GLY A 786 -27.98 3.12 -39.31
N HIS A 787 -27.32 3.67 -38.27
CA HIS A 787 -25.86 3.65 -38.16
C HIS A 787 -25.34 2.21 -38.21
N LYS A 788 -24.37 1.92 -39.09
CA LYS A 788 -23.80 0.59 -39.25
C LYS A 788 -22.58 0.42 -38.34
N ILE A 789 -22.67 -0.49 -37.37
CA ILE A 789 -21.56 -0.86 -36.49
C ILE A 789 -20.52 -1.72 -37.22
N GLY A 790 -19.34 -1.83 -36.63
CA GLY A 790 -18.28 -2.74 -37.04
C GLY A 790 -18.51 -4.16 -36.52
N LYS A 791 -17.43 -4.95 -36.44
CA LYS A 791 -17.49 -6.34 -35.98
C LYS A 791 -17.33 -6.41 -34.45
N PRO A 792 -18.31 -6.96 -33.70
CA PRO A 792 -18.19 -7.17 -32.26
C PRO A 792 -17.08 -8.18 -31.91
N LEU A 793 -16.25 -7.87 -30.91
CA LEU A 793 -15.16 -8.72 -30.44
C LEU A 793 -15.00 -8.64 -28.91
N PRO A 794 -14.60 -9.73 -28.23
CA PRO A 794 -14.28 -9.68 -26.79
C PRO A 794 -13.17 -8.68 -26.49
N LEU A 795 -13.39 -7.80 -25.50
CA LEU A 795 -12.45 -6.73 -25.14
C LEU A 795 -11.39 -7.17 -24.12
N PHE A 796 -11.73 -8.12 -23.25
CA PHE A 796 -10.89 -8.53 -22.12
C PHE A 796 -10.71 -10.03 -22.11
N THR A 797 -9.56 -10.48 -21.64
CA THR A 797 -9.23 -11.88 -21.41
C THR A 797 -9.19 -12.18 -19.93
N LYS A 798 -9.61 -13.38 -19.55
CA LYS A 798 -9.52 -13.84 -18.16
C LYS A 798 -8.05 -13.96 -17.75
N ILE A 799 -7.71 -13.46 -16.56
CA ILE A 799 -6.40 -13.70 -15.94
C ILE A 799 -6.50 -14.96 -15.10
N GLU A 800 -5.74 -15.99 -15.49
CA GLU A 800 -5.77 -17.29 -14.82
C GLU A 800 -4.93 -17.30 -13.53
N PRO A 801 -5.32 -18.08 -12.50
CA PRO A 801 -4.57 -18.18 -11.25
C PRO A 801 -3.10 -18.61 -11.41
N SER A 802 -2.79 -19.41 -12.43
CA SER A 802 -1.41 -19.81 -12.74
C SER A 802 -0.53 -18.64 -13.17
N VAL A 803 -1.08 -17.70 -13.96
CA VAL A 803 -0.41 -16.46 -14.37
C VAL A 803 -0.16 -15.57 -13.15
N VAL A 804 -1.17 -15.45 -12.27
CA VAL A 804 -1.07 -14.70 -11.00
C VAL A 804 0.09 -15.23 -10.16
N GLU A 805 0.16 -16.53 -9.94
CA GLU A 805 1.20 -17.13 -9.10
C GLU A 805 2.59 -16.96 -9.71
N SER A 806 2.73 -17.16 -11.03
CA SER A 806 4.00 -16.96 -11.74
C SER A 806 4.50 -15.50 -11.63
N LEU A 807 3.64 -14.52 -11.88
CA LEU A 807 4.00 -13.11 -11.78
C LEU A 807 4.29 -12.70 -10.33
N LYS A 808 3.48 -13.18 -9.38
CA LYS A 808 3.70 -12.91 -7.96
C LYS A 808 5.07 -13.41 -7.50
N GLN A 809 5.44 -14.64 -7.88
CA GLN A 809 6.76 -15.20 -7.56
C GLN A 809 7.90 -14.41 -8.23
N LYS A 810 7.74 -14.02 -9.50
CA LYS A 810 8.73 -13.24 -10.27
C LYS A 810 9.07 -11.90 -9.59
N TYR A 811 8.08 -11.25 -8.98
CA TYR A 811 8.22 -9.91 -8.37
C TYR A 811 8.18 -9.91 -6.84
N ALA A 812 8.40 -11.07 -6.19
CA ALA A 812 8.42 -11.22 -4.73
C ALA A 812 9.76 -10.80 -4.08
N GLY A 813 10.78 -10.47 -4.87
CA GLY A 813 12.14 -10.20 -4.40
C GLY A 813 13.18 -11.12 -5.03
N ARG A 814 14.47 -10.83 -4.81
CA ARG A 814 15.57 -11.77 -5.10
C ARG A 814 15.35 -13.02 -4.26
N GLN A 815 14.76 -14.05 -4.85
CA GLN A 815 14.83 -15.40 -4.32
C GLN A 815 16.32 -15.75 -4.23
N LYS A 816 16.79 -16.27 -3.08
CA LYS A 816 18.09 -16.95 -3.05
C LYS A 816 18.05 -17.98 -4.18
N SER A 817 18.88 -17.78 -5.20
CA SER A 817 18.90 -18.60 -6.40
C SER A 817 19.06 -20.08 -5.99
N SER A 818 17.99 -20.84 -6.14
CA SER A 818 18.10 -22.27 -6.41
C SER A 818 18.47 -22.36 -7.89
N THR A 819 19.75 -22.24 -8.18
CA THR A 819 20.25 -22.55 -9.52
C THR A 819 20.11 -24.06 -9.73
N PRO A 820 19.41 -24.52 -10.78
CA PRO A 820 19.42 -25.92 -11.16
C PRO A 820 20.60 -26.15 -12.09
N GLU A 821 21.78 -26.52 -11.58
CA GLU A 821 22.81 -27.19 -12.36
C GLU A 821 23.93 -27.81 -11.48
N ALA A 822 24.31 -29.04 -11.83
CA ALA A 822 25.44 -29.85 -11.39
C ALA A 822 25.42 -30.48 -9.97
N ALA A 823 24.89 -31.72 -9.88
CA ALA A 823 25.41 -32.72 -8.95
C ALA A 823 25.25 -34.13 -9.54
N THR A 824 26.02 -34.42 -10.59
CA THR A 824 26.32 -35.78 -11.02
C THR A 824 27.83 -35.97 -10.94
N GLN A 825 28.37 -36.00 -9.71
CA GLN A 825 29.66 -36.62 -9.37
C GLN A 825 29.84 -36.63 -7.85
N GLY A 826 29.85 -37.83 -7.27
CA GLY A 826 30.08 -38.04 -5.84
C GLY A 826 31.54 -37.82 -5.48
N LYS A 827 31.84 -36.64 -4.90
CA LYS A 827 32.87 -36.37 -3.87
C LYS A 827 32.93 -34.85 -3.64
N LEU A 828 32.56 -34.40 -2.45
CA LEU A 828 32.76 -33.01 -2.02
C LEU A 828 34.25 -32.82 -1.67
N ASN A 829 34.93 -31.91 -2.35
CA ASN A 829 36.34 -31.62 -2.08
C ASN A 829 36.44 -30.61 -0.91
N LEU A 830 36.70 -31.10 0.30
CA LEU A 830 36.67 -30.32 1.56
C LEU A 830 38.05 -29.79 2.01
N VAL A 831 39.01 -29.67 1.10
CA VAL A 831 40.36 -29.19 1.45
C VAL A 831 40.31 -27.70 1.80
N GLY A 832 40.65 -27.36 3.05
CA GLY A 832 40.80 -25.97 3.52
C GLY A 832 39.56 -25.31 4.15
N VAL A 833 38.48 -26.08 4.40
CA VAL A 833 37.25 -25.57 5.04
C VAL A 833 37.28 -25.87 6.55
N ASP A 834 36.81 -24.92 7.38
CA ASP A 834 36.68 -25.12 8.83
C ASP A 834 35.80 -26.34 9.15
N GLN A 835 36.19 -27.12 10.17
CA GLN A 835 35.61 -28.41 10.51
C GLN A 835 34.13 -28.32 10.90
N LEU A 836 33.68 -27.22 11.51
CA LEU A 836 32.28 -27.00 11.86
C LEU A 836 31.43 -26.77 10.61
N THR A 837 31.96 -25.97 9.68
CA THR A 837 31.31 -25.72 8.37
C THR A 837 31.28 -26.98 7.51
N ALA A 838 32.34 -27.81 7.53
CA ALA A 838 32.37 -29.10 6.83
C ALA A 838 31.31 -30.08 7.36
N ILE A 839 31.14 -30.16 8.69
CA ILE A 839 30.12 -31.00 9.35
C ILE A 839 28.71 -30.56 8.96
N VAL A 840 28.42 -29.25 9.05
CA VAL A 840 27.09 -28.71 8.69
C VAL A 840 26.80 -28.93 7.20
N THR A 841 27.80 -28.79 6.33
CA THR A 841 27.66 -29.02 4.89
C THR A 841 27.35 -30.48 4.58
N LEU A 842 28.05 -31.42 5.23
CA LEU A 842 27.78 -32.86 5.09
C LEU A 842 26.40 -33.24 5.65
N GLU A 843 25.98 -32.69 6.78
CA GLU A 843 24.65 -32.95 7.36
C GLU A 843 23.51 -32.47 6.45
N ASN A 844 23.67 -31.30 5.84
CA ASN A 844 22.70 -30.77 4.88
C ASN A 844 22.66 -31.62 3.60
N ALA A 845 23.82 -32.05 3.08
CA ALA A 845 23.89 -32.92 1.91
C ALA A 845 23.27 -34.31 2.17
N ILE A 846 23.48 -34.89 3.36
CA ILE A 846 22.85 -36.14 3.78
C ILE A 846 21.33 -35.99 3.87
N THR A 847 20.84 -34.86 4.37
CA THR A 847 19.40 -34.59 4.49
C THR A 847 18.75 -34.49 3.12
N ALA A 848 19.33 -33.69 2.22
CA ALA A 848 18.83 -33.53 0.85
C ALA A 848 18.84 -34.87 0.07
N GLN A 849 19.93 -35.63 0.15
CA GLN A 849 20.05 -36.92 -0.52
C GLN A 849 19.10 -37.97 0.09
N GLY A 850 18.86 -37.90 1.40
CA GLY A 850 17.89 -38.75 2.09
C GLY A 850 16.44 -38.47 1.68
N ASP A 851 16.09 -37.21 1.47
CA ASP A 851 14.77 -36.81 0.97
C ASP A 851 14.55 -37.23 -0.48
N LEU A 852 15.58 -37.15 -1.31
CA LEU A 852 15.53 -37.65 -2.70
C LEU A 852 15.31 -39.17 -2.74
N VAL A 853 16.02 -39.95 -1.91
CA VAL A 853 15.79 -41.40 -1.84
C VAL A 853 14.38 -41.72 -1.33
N ARG A 854 13.84 -40.94 -0.37
CA ARG A 854 12.47 -41.11 0.13
C ARG A 854 11.43 -40.80 -0.94
N SER A 855 11.60 -39.72 -1.70
CA SER A 855 10.67 -39.34 -2.76
C SER A 855 10.69 -40.35 -3.92
N MET A 856 11.86 -40.86 -4.29
CA MET A 856 11.99 -41.91 -5.32
C MET A 856 11.36 -43.24 -4.86
N LYS A 857 11.45 -43.58 -3.57
CA LYS A 857 10.75 -44.75 -2.99
C LYS A 857 9.23 -44.56 -3.04
N SER A 858 8.72 -43.40 -2.64
CA SER A 858 7.27 -43.14 -2.67
C SER A 858 6.72 -43.02 -4.09
N ALA A 859 7.56 -42.70 -5.07
CA ALA A 859 7.23 -42.70 -6.50
C ALA A 859 7.31 -44.09 -7.17
N GLY A 860 7.62 -45.16 -6.41
CA GLY A 860 7.60 -46.55 -6.91
C GLY A 860 8.72 -46.92 -7.87
N LYS A 861 9.84 -46.19 -7.87
CA LYS A 861 10.97 -46.43 -8.78
C LYS A 861 11.65 -47.79 -8.53
N PRO A 862 12.10 -48.50 -9.59
CA PRO A 862 12.72 -49.82 -9.46
C PRO A 862 14.05 -49.76 -8.69
N LYS A 863 14.40 -50.87 -8.02
CA LYS A 863 15.57 -50.94 -7.10
C LYS A 863 16.90 -50.58 -7.78
N ASP A 864 17.02 -50.85 -9.08
CA ASP A 864 18.24 -50.58 -9.85
C ASP A 864 18.49 -49.06 -10.04
N GLU A 865 17.42 -48.26 -10.13
CA GLU A 865 17.52 -46.78 -10.18
C GLU A 865 17.77 -46.17 -8.79
N LEU A 866 17.35 -46.83 -7.71
CA LEU A 866 17.56 -46.33 -6.34
C LEU A 866 18.97 -46.59 -5.82
N LYS A 867 19.58 -47.70 -6.24
CA LYS A 867 20.86 -48.18 -5.73
C LYS A 867 21.98 -47.11 -5.74
N PRO A 868 22.25 -46.39 -6.86
CA PRO A 868 23.32 -45.38 -6.86
C PRO A 868 23.06 -44.20 -5.91
N HIS A 869 21.80 -43.82 -5.70
CA HIS A 869 21.45 -42.73 -4.77
C HIS A 869 21.52 -43.15 -3.30
N ILE A 870 21.22 -44.42 -3.00
CA ILE A 870 21.41 -45.00 -1.67
C ILE A 870 22.91 -45.12 -1.37
N ASP A 871 23.72 -45.57 -2.33
CA ASP A 871 25.17 -45.69 -2.16
C ASP A 871 25.81 -44.32 -1.91
N THR A 872 25.36 -43.27 -2.62
CA THR A 872 25.80 -41.88 -2.40
C THR A 872 25.43 -41.39 -0.99
N LEU A 873 24.22 -41.70 -0.52
CA LEU A 873 23.77 -41.34 0.83
C LEU A 873 24.62 -42.02 1.92
N LEU A 874 25.00 -43.29 1.70
CA LEU A 874 25.85 -44.03 2.62
C LEU A 874 27.28 -43.48 2.64
N ASP A 875 27.83 -43.10 1.49
CA ASP A 875 29.17 -42.50 1.40
C ASP A 875 29.23 -41.14 2.13
N LEU A 876 28.24 -40.27 1.93
CA LEU A 876 28.15 -39.00 2.64
C LEU A 876 28.06 -39.19 4.17
N LYS A 877 27.29 -40.17 4.63
CA LYS A 877 27.21 -40.51 6.07
C LYS A 877 28.52 -41.05 6.61
N LYS A 878 29.26 -41.82 5.80
CA LYS A 878 30.58 -42.33 6.16
C LYS A 878 31.59 -41.19 6.31
N GLN A 879 31.62 -40.25 5.37
CA GLN A 879 32.48 -39.05 5.45
C GLN A 879 32.16 -38.21 6.69
N LEU A 880 30.89 -38.04 7.05
CA LEU A 880 30.50 -37.35 8.29
C LEU A 880 31.00 -38.07 9.54
N ALA A 881 30.95 -39.41 9.56
CA ALA A 881 31.44 -40.20 10.68
C ALA A 881 32.97 -40.10 10.81
N GLU A 882 33.69 -40.16 9.70
CA GLU A 882 35.16 -39.98 9.66
C GLU A 882 35.56 -38.58 10.18
N PHE A 883 34.84 -37.53 9.79
CA PHE A 883 35.08 -36.16 10.29
C PHE A 883 34.77 -35.97 11.78
N LYS A 884 33.81 -36.73 12.34
CA LYS A 884 33.46 -36.70 13.77
C LYS A 884 34.39 -37.55 14.64
N ALA A 885 35.08 -38.55 14.07
CA ALA A 885 35.95 -39.49 14.78
C ALA A 885 37.37 -38.97 15.07
N VAL A 886 37.80 -37.85 14.46
CA VAL A 886 39.14 -37.25 14.67
C VAL A 886 39.33 -36.67 16.09
N ASN A 887 38.29 -36.66 16.94
CA ASN A 887 38.31 -36.01 18.26
C ASN A 887 38.25 -36.99 19.44
N SER A 888 39.12 -38.00 19.45
CA SER A 888 39.34 -38.80 20.67
C SER A 888 40.79 -39.30 20.79
N SER A 889 41.64 -38.56 21.50
CA SER A 889 42.76 -39.12 22.30
C SER A 889 43.32 -38.12 23.33
N PRO A 890 43.87 -38.60 24.48
CA PRO A 890 43.83 -37.88 25.77
C PRO A 890 45.19 -37.71 26.48
N VAL A 891 45.45 -36.60 27.20
CA VAL A 891 46.47 -36.52 28.29
C VAL A 891 46.23 -35.26 29.19
N PRO A 892 46.82 -35.12 30.41
CA PRO A 892 46.30 -35.59 31.70
C PRO A 892 46.08 -34.46 32.74
N ALA A 893 45.50 -34.85 33.89
CA ALA A 893 45.07 -34.03 35.02
C ALA A 893 46.20 -33.55 35.97
N SER A 894 45.98 -32.40 36.61
CA SER A 894 46.13 -32.18 38.08
C SER A 894 45.84 -30.70 38.44
N THR A 895 44.65 -30.39 38.98
CA THR A 895 44.33 -30.05 40.40
C THR A 895 44.65 -28.62 40.87
N SER A 896 43.60 -27.82 41.12
CA SER A 896 43.25 -27.34 42.48
C SER A 896 41.95 -26.49 42.48
N ASN A 897 40.88 -27.12 42.96
CA ASN A 897 39.78 -26.69 43.85
C ASN A 897 39.32 -25.22 43.94
N GLY A 898 37.98 -25.03 43.85
CA GLY A 898 37.34 -23.85 44.45
C GLY A 898 35.84 -23.53 44.22
N LEU A 899 34.94 -24.50 43.95
CA LEU A 899 33.45 -24.45 44.11
C LEU A 899 32.63 -23.40 43.30
N SER A 900 31.66 -23.75 42.43
CA SER A 900 31.02 -25.06 42.14
C SER A 900 30.51 -25.21 40.68
N GLU A 901 31.42 -25.43 39.72
CA GLU A 901 31.08 -26.03 38.41
C GLU A 901 30.67 -27.53 38.53
N SER A 902 31.03 -28.18 39.65
CA SER A 902 30.73 -29.59 39.91
C SER A 902 29.22 -29.89 40.03
N SER A 903 28.42 -28.92 40.45
CA SER A 903 26.98 -29.09 40.66
C SER A 903 26.20 -29.08 39.35
N VAL A 904 26.67 -28.32 38.35
CA VAL A 904 26.03 -28.21 37.04
C VAL A 904 26.31 -29.44 36.19
N GLN A 905 27.57 -29.88 36.13
CA GLN A 905 27.95 -31.08 35.39
C GLN A 905 27.29 -32.36 35.94
N GLU A 906 27.09 -32.45 37.27
CA GLU A 906 26.39 -33.58 37.88
C GLU A 906 24.89 -33.59 37.52
N ILE A 907 24.23 -32.43 37.49
CA ILE A 907 22.83 -32.32 37.05
C ILE A 907 22.70 -32.65 35.56
N GLU A 908 23.62 -32.19 34.71
CA GLU A 908 23.64 -32.53 33.28
C GLU A 908 23.85 -34.03 33.04
N LYS A 909 24.71 -34.68 33.83
CA LYS A 909 24.93 -36.13 33.79
C LYS A 909 23.68 -36.90 34.21
N GLN A 910 22.97 -36.44 35.24
CA GLN A 910 21.70 -37.03 35.68
C GLN A 910 20.58 -36.85 34.63
N ILE A 911 20.50 -35.69 33.97
CA ILE A 911 19.58 -35.45 32.85
C ILE A 911 19.87 -36.43 31.70
N THR A 912 21.14 -36.61 31.35
CA THR A 912 21.55 -37.50 30.27
C THR A 912 21.20 -38.95 30.58
N ALA A 913 21.58 -39.43 31.77
CA ALA A 913 21.28 -40.80 32.21
C ALA A 913 19.77 -41.07 32.28
N GLN A 914 18.99 -40.12 32.80
CA GLN A 914 17.54 -40.26 32.87
C GLN A 914 16.89 -40.21 31.47
N GLY A 915 17.44 -39.40 30.55
CA GLY A 915 17.02 -39.36 29.15
C GLY A 915 17.30 -40.66 28.40
N ASP A 916 18.43 -41.31 28.67
CA ASP A 916 18.78 -42.61 28.10
C ASP A 916 17.89 -43.73 28.63
N LYS A 917 17.56 -43.69 29.92
CA LYS A 917 16.61 -44.64 30.51
C LYS A 917 15.21 -44.53 29.88
N VAL A 918 14.71 -43.30 29.68
CA VAL A 918 13.44 -43.06 28.98
C VAL A 918 13.51 -43.58 27.54
N ARG A 919 14.62 -43.37 26.82
CA ARG A 919 14.81 -43.88 25.46
C ARG A 919 14.87 -45.41 25.39
N ALA A 920 15.58 -46.05 26.32
CA ALA A 920 15.66 -47.50 26.42
C ALA A 920 14.30 -48.13 26.73
N MET A 921 13.53 -47.56 27.67
CA MET A 921 12.18 -48.02 27.98
C MET A 921 11.23 -47.87 26.80
N LYS A 922 11.37 -46.77 26.04
CA LYS A 922 10.59 -46.55 24.81
C LYS A 922 10.98 -47.52 23.70
N GLY A 923 12.28 -47.83 23.56
CA GLY A 923 12.80 -48.84 22.62
C GLY A 923 12.38 -50.27 22.96
N ALA A 924 12.17 -50.55 24.25
CA ALA A 924 11.65 -51.84 24.74
C ALA A 924 10.11 -51.96 24.69
N GLY A 925 9.40 -50.97 24.12
CA GLY A 925 7.95 -51.04 23.90
C GLY A 925 7.08 -50.88 25.14
N LYS A 926 7.57 -50.25 26.21
CA LYS A 926 6.82 -50.02 27.47
C LYS A 926 5.63 -49.08 27.28
N SER A 927 4.57 -49.28 28.09
CA SER A 927 3.31 -48.53 27.93
C SER A 927 3.46 -47.05 28.34
N LYS A 928 2.53 -46.21 27.88
CA LYS A 928 2.58 -44.77 28.13
C LYS A 928 2.45 -44.45 29.63
N GLU A 929 1.68 -45.24 30.37
CA GLU A 929 1.54 -45.10 31.83
C GLU A 929 2.84 -45.46 32.58
N GLU A 930 3.61 -46.43 32.08
CA GLU A 930 4.91 -46.82 32.68
C GLU A 930 6.03 -45.80 32.37
N LEU A 931 5.93 -45.07 31.26
CA LEU A 931 6.94 -44.08 30.83
C LEU A 931 6.76 -42.70 31.47
N GLN A 932 5.52 -42.30 31.75
CA GLN A 932 5.21 -40.95 32.23
C GLN A 932 5.97 -40.55 33.52
N PRO A 933 6.11 -41.40 34.56
CA PRO A 933 6.83 -41.03 35.78
C PRO A 933 8.32 -40.74 35.54
N GLU A 934 8.95 -41.47 34.61
CA GLU A 934 10.38 -41.30 34.30
C GLU A 934 10.63 -40.09 33.39
N ILE A 935 9.66 -39.73 32.54
CA ILE A 935 9.64 -38.48 31.76
C ILE A 935 9.48 -37.28 32.71
N ASP A 936 8.59 -37.37 33.69
CA ASP A 936 8.36 -36.29 34.65
C ASP A 936 9.61 -36.03 35.51
N LYS A 937 10.33 -37.09 35.92
CA LYS A 937 11.65 -36.96 36.57
C LYS A 937 12.67 -36.27 35.68
N LEU A 938 12.73 -36.60 34.39
CA LEU A 938 13.65 -35.94 33.44
C LEU A 938 13.35 -34.44 33.30
N LEU A 939 12.07 -34.08 33.21
CA LEU A 939 11.64 -32.68 33.13
C LEU A 939 11.93 -31.91 34.42
N ALA A 940 11.75 -32.56 35.58
CA ALA A 940 12.10 -31.97 36.88
C ALA A 940 13.62 -31.73 36.99
N LEU A 941 14.46 -32.63 36.49
CA LEU A 941 15.91 -32.44 36.45
C LEU A 941 16.31 -31.28 35.52
N LYS A 942 15.70 -31.17 34.33
CA LYS A 942 15.96 -30.06 33.40
C LYS A 942 15.56 -28.69 33.95
N LYS A 943 14.49 -28.63 34.76
CA LYS A 943 14.05 -27.38 35.41
C LYS A 943 15.01 -26.85 36.47
N LYS A 944 15.95 -27.67 36.95
CA LYS A 944 16.93 -27.27 37.99
C LYS A 944 18.13 -26.49 37.45
N LEU A 945 18.14 -26.09 36.18
CA LEU A 945 19.22 -25.31 35.56
C LEU A 945 18.75 -23.86 35.23
N PRO A 946 19.09 -22.82 36.03
CA PRO A 946 18.82 -21.42 35.69
C PRO A 946 20.01 -20.74 34.96
N ALA A 947 19.70 -19.89 33.99
CA ALA A 947 20.62 -19.17 33.11
C ALA A 947 21.11 -17.81 33.67
N LEU A 948 22.34 -17.40 33.31
CA LEU A 948 22.85 -16.03 33.43
C LEU A 948 23.62 -15.61 32.14
N PRO A 949 23.71 -14.29 31.85
CA PRO A 949 23.72 -13.70 30.51
C PRO A 949 25.12 -13.52 29.92
N SER A 950 25.18 -13.46 28.58
CA SER A 950 26.39 -13.22 27.79
C SER A 950 26.91 -11.79 27.94
N SER A 951 27.95 -11.62 28.76
CA SER A 951 28.86 -10.47 28.72
C SER A 951 30.13 -10.86 27.96
N ASN A 952 30.31 -10.33 26.75
CA ASN A 952 31.60 -10.32 26.07
C ASN A 952 32.22 -8.92 26.22
N ASN A 953 33.04 -8.76 27.25
CA ASN A 953 34.09 -7.75 27.29
C ASN A 953 35.41 -8.51 27.30
N ASN A 954 36.27 -8.29 26.32
CA ASN A 954 37.67 -8.64 26.47
C ASN A 954 38.59 -7.64 25.79
N ALA A 955 39.69 -7.41 26.51
CA ALA A 955 40.89 -6.64 26.23
C ALA A 955 40.88 -5.19 26.74
N GLN A 956 41.86 -4.72 27.53
CA GLN A 956 43.10 -5.31 28.07
C GLN A 956 43.67 -4.25 29.03
N GLN A 957 44.02 -4.61 30.27
CA GLN A 957 45.12 -3.97 31.01
C GLN A 957 45.75 -5.01 31.93
N GLY A 958 46.91 -5.52 31.50
CA GLY A 958 47.84 -6.23 32.36
C GLY A 958 49.05 -5.33 32.60
N GLU A 959 49.14 -4.76 33.80
CA GLU A 959 50.39 -4.29 34.37
C GLU A 959 50.61 -4.97 35.71
N SER A 960 51.71 -5.72 35.82
CA SER A 960 52.59 -5.71 37.00
C SER A 960 53.87 -6.45 36.57
N SER A 961 54.98 -5.72 36.43
CA SER A 961 56.06 -5.59 37.41
C SER A 961 56.88 -6.88 37.53
N SER A 962 58.21 -6.92 37.61
CA SER A 962 59.29 -5.94 37.49
C SER A 962 60.61 -6.74 37.50
N LYS A 963 61.70 -6.07 37.12
CA LYS A 963 63.12 -6.39 37.40
C LYS A 963 63.92 -7.28 36.42
N SER A 964 64.47 -6.55 35.45
CA SER A 964 65.89 -6.20 35.37
C SER A 964 66.92 -7.22 34.84
N LYS A 965 67.71 -6.67 33.92
CA LYS A 965 69.16 -6.81 33.66
C LYS A 965 69.61 -7.79 32.57
N LYS A 966 70.13 -7.11 31.54
CA LYS A 966 71.47 -7.22 30.94
C LYS A 966 71.58 -7.88 29.55
N LYS A 967 72.05 -7.00 28.66
CA LYS A 967 73.21 -7.15 27.74
C LYS A 967 72.95 -7.60 26.30
N ASN A 968 73.21 -6.62 25.43
CA ASN A 968 74.12 -6.66 24.28
C ASN A 968 73.75 -7.47 23.02
N LYS A 969 73.45 -6.68 21.98
CA LYS A 969 74.27 -6.45 20.76
C LYS A 969 74.67 -7.65 19.87
N LYS A 970 74.49 -7.37 18.56
CA LYS A 970 74.96 -8.03 17.32
C LYS A 970 73.93 -9.01 16.77
N LYS A 971 73.45 -8.89 15.53
CA LYS A 971 74.05 -8.35 14.31
C LYS A 971 72.98 -7.65 13.47
#